data_AF-A0A2H4SVC7-F1
#
_entry.id   AF-A0A2H4SVC7-F1
#
_cell.length_a   1.000
_cell.length_b   1.000
_cell.length_c   1.000
_cell.angle_alpha   90.00
_cell.angle_beta   90.00
_cell.angle_gamma   90.00
#
_symmetry.space_group_name_H-M   'P 1'
#
loop_
_entity.id
_entity.type
_entity.pdbx_description
1 polymer ?
#
loop_
_entity_poly.entity_id
_entity_poly.type
_entity_poly.pdbx_seq_one_letter_code
_entity_poly.pdbx_strand_id
1 'polypeptide(L)'
;MSSLKQFIRNVRAAKTIADERAVIQKESAAIRASFREESADHGIRRNNVAKLLYLFTLGERTHFGQIECIKLLASPRFADKRLGHLATSLLLDENQEVLTLVTNSLKNDLGHSNQYIVGLALCTLGNIASVEMSRDLFPEIENLLSTSNPYIRRKAALCAMRICRKVPDLQEHFLEKATQLLSDRNHGVLLCGLTLVTSLCEADEEEGGEEGIVEKFRSFVPGLVKILKSLSTSGYAPEHDVTGITDPFLQVKILRLLRILAMVDPETSEHINDILAQVATNTDSSKNVGNSILYEAVRTILDIDADSGLRVLGVNILGKFLTNRDNNIRYVALNTLIRVVAIEPNAVQRHRNTILECLRDPDISIRRRALELSFTLINESNVRVLIRELLAFLEVADNEFKPTMTSQIGIAADKFAPNKRWHFDTMLRVLCLAGNFVKEQILSSYVRLIATTPELQTYAVQKLFVNLKKDITQESLTQVGAWCIGEFADALLKGGQYEEEELVQAVKESEVVDLFALILNSSYANQVSTEYIVTALMKLTTRFSDPSSVERVRRILQNHQTSLDVEVQQRAVEYINLFGFEQIRRGVLEKMPPPQIKEESRVLGPAPTKKAKAAANRRSKIVKPTEQDLLDIMDTPSTTMAPSNDRQGSNSDLLADILGSGLTSDTTRAQDPNTSSIMDLFGSGIGSSTPSAMPSSSGLDTLSLSTVSTSQQGPSGSHGIACYNANDLNVTFQVQRNAEGMIQATAKFQNTSSSAALSNVGLQAAVPKSQKLQLLNVSSTTLSPGAEATQMMRVSGCKGPLRLRLRIGFTHPNAGQVMEQSHRSIPATNTDRMNMDKQPSKLDHLARTSTEPREKNLIWVKIVGVDTVNEKTRLLKLGLQEGPAKFLAGQWLDTFVPGNPKPGGFTIASAPSTAARATEPYFELAVQEAPENPVAAWLWKPENEILHRFIQVRVGGSFVCPPTEGLDGIRRIILVAGGVGINPLVSMLGYVADQDDNLSIQLSVMYSTREPEDGDLGEVLFLDRILNLFRTGRVSGNVKLFLTRPASHIYDRTADETGGIDVRFGRIEGGDLLSEISSGGSKESTLVYICGPPAMTDSFVDLLTAPDVATVISAARVKSEKWW
;
A
#
# COMPACT_ATOMS: atom_id res chain seq x y z
N MET A 1 -15.75 -22.43 42.27
CA MET A 1 -15.31 -21.56 41.15
C MET A 1 -16.48 -20.73 40.61
N SER A 2 -16.23 -19.50 40.18
CA SER A 2 -17.23 -18.58 39.60
C SER A 2 -17.80 -19.15 38.27
N SER A 3 -19.07 -18.87 37.96
CA SER A 3 -19.66 -19.24 36.66
C SER A 3 -19.20 -18.30 35.54
N LEU A 4 -19.29 -18.72 34.27
CA LEU A 4 -19.06 -17.83 33.11
C LEU A 4 -19.83 -16.50 33.23
N LYS A 5 -21.11 -16.56 33.61
CA LYS A 5 -21.94 -15.36 33.77
C LYS A 5 -21.39 -14.40 34.82
N GLN A 6 -20.87 -14.93 35.94
CA GLN A 6 -20.25 -14.11 36.97
C GLN A 6 -18.92 -13.51 36.49
N PHE A 7 -18.13 -14.27 35.73
CA PHE A 7 -16.89 -13.74 35.14
C PHE A 7 -17.17 -12.59 34.18
N ILE A 8 -18.12 -12.76 33.26
CA ILE A 8 -18.56 -11.68 32.34
C ILE A 8 -19.06 -10.46 33.12
N ARG A 9 -19.84 -10.67 34.20
CA ARG A 9 -20.31 -9.57 35.06
C ARG A 9 -19.16 -8.83 35.72
N ASN A 10 -18.13 -9.54 36.20
CA ASN A 10 -16.97 -8.92 36.84
C ASN A 10 -16.13 -8.13 35.83
N VAL A 11 -15.92 -8.66 34.61
CA VAL A 11 -15.23 -7.96 33.52
C VAL A 11 -16.00 -6.69 33.13
N ARG A 12 -17.32 -6.78 32.96
CA ARG A 12 -18.19 -5.62 32.65
C ARG A 12 -18.31 -4.61 33.80
N ALA A 13 -18.04 -5.02 35.04
CA ALA A 13 -18.06 -4.14 36.21
C ALA A 13 -16.74 -3.37 36.40
N ALA A 14 -15.69 -3.74 35.67
CA ALA A 14 -14.41 -3.03 35.70
C ALA A 14 -14.58 -1.61 35.16
N LYS A 15 -14.11 -0.63 35.93
CA LYS A 15 -14.24 0.80 35.57
C LYS A 15 -13.12 1.31 34.66
N THR A 16 -12.02 0.57 34.60
CA THR A 16 -10.82 0.95 33.83
C THR A 16 -10.26 -0.28 33.12
N ILE A 17 -9.58 -0.07 31.99
CA ILE A 17 -8.90 -1.14 31.22
C ILE A 17 -7.86 -1.88 32.09
N ALA A 18 -7.24 -1.19 33.05
CA ALA A 18 -6.28 -1.81 33.98
C ALA A 18 -6.96 -2.77 34.97
N ASP A 19 -8.13 -2.39 35.49
CA ASP A 19 -8.95 -3.22 36.37
C ASP A 19 -9.52 -4.44 35.61
N GLU A 20 -9.97 -4.23 34.37
CA GLU A 20 -10.41 -5.29 33.47
C GLU A 20 -9.29 -6.33 33.25
N ARG A 21 -8.08 -5.87 32.91
CA ARG A 21 -6.90 -6.73 32.77
C ARG A 21 -6.55 -7.46 34.06
N ALA A 22 -6.71 -6.83 35.22
CA ALA A 22 -6.46 -7.49 36.51
C ALA A 22 -7.46 -8.63 36.78
N VAL A 23 -8.75 -8.41 36.48
CA VAL A 23 -9.79 -9.45 36.58
C VAL A 23 -9.52 -10.61 35.61
N ILE A 24 -9.16 -10.30 34.36
CA ILE A 24 -8.78 -11.27 33.34
C ILE A 24 -7.55 -12.09 33.75
N GLN A 25 -6.50 -11.45 34.25
CA GLN A 25 -5.28 -12.15 34.71
C GLN A 25 -5.56 -13.04 35.91
N LYS A 26 -6.39 -12.59 36.84
CA LYS A 26 -6.81 -13.37 38.01
C LYS A 26 -7.58 -14.63 37.60
N GLU A 27 -8.56 -14.50 36.71
CA GLU A 27 -9.37 -15.64 36.26
C GLU A 27 -8.60 -16.56 35.31
N SER A 28 -7.75 -16.05 34.43
CA SER A 28 -6.87 -16.89 33.59
C SER A 28 -5.83 -17.67 34.41
N ALA A 29 -5.31 -17.10 35.50
CA ALA A 29 -4.47 -17.83 36.45
C ALA A 29 -5.26 -18.95 37.15
N ALA A 30 -6.51 -18.68 37.56
CA ALA A 30 -7.37 -19.69 38.17
C ALA A 30 -7.72 -20.84 37.20
N ILE A 31 -7.97 -20.53 35.92
CA ILE A 31 -8.20 -21.55 34.88
C ILE A 31 -6.94 -22.42 34.70
N ARG A 32 -5.76 -21.81 34.58
CA ARG A 32 -4.48 -22.55 34.46
C ARG A 32 -4.15 -23.39 35.68
N ALA A 33 -4.52 -22.96 36.88
CA ALA A 33 -4.38 -23.76 38.08
C ALA A 33 -5.33 -24.98 38.02
N SER A 34 -6.60 -24.74 37.69
CA SER A 34 -7.60 -25.80 37.59
C SER A 34 -7.31 -26.85 36.51
N PHE A 35 -6.70 -26.46 35.38
CA PHE A 35 -6.29 -27.42 34.34
C PHE A 35 -5.08 -28.26 34.76
N ARG A 36 -4.22 -27.74 35.65
CA ARG A 36 -3.09 -28.50 36.20
C ARG A 36 -3.51 -29.52 37.27
N GLU A 37 -4.58 -29.26 37.99
CA GLU A 37 -5.09 -30.14 39.05
C GLU A 37 -5.85 -31.39 38.54
N GLU A 38 -5.98 -31.58 37.22
CA GLU A 38 -6.71 -32.68 36.56
C GLU A 38 -8.00 -33.11 37.30
N SER A 39 -8.91 -32.16 37.52
CA SER A 39 -10.19 -32.47 38.16
C SER A 39 -11.02 -33.46 37.34
N ALA A 40 -11.44 -34.57 37.94
CA ALA A 40 -12.33 -35.58 37.32
C ALA A 40 -13.76 -35.05 37.05
N ASP A 41 -14.12 -33.88 37.58
CA ASP A 41 -15.44 -33.29 37.37
C ASP A 41 -15.55 -32.59 36.01
N HIS A 42 -16.22 -33.25 35.08
CA HIS A 42 -16.55 -32.74 33.74
C HIS A 42 -17.29 -31.39 33.77
N GLY A 43 -18.07 -31.10 34.83
CA GLY A 43 -18.79 -29.84 34.97
C GLY A 43 -17.87 -28.63 35.16
N ILE A 44 -16.79 -28.80 35.92
CA ILE A 44 -15.78 -27.76 36.16
C ILE A 44 -14.98 -27.49 34.90
N ARG A 45 -14.52 -28.54 34.21
CA ARG A 45 -13.80 -28.43 32.92
C ARG A 45 -14.63 -27.66 31.90
N ARG A 46 -15.91 -28.00 31.76
CA ARG A 46 -16.84 -27.29 30.85
C ARG A 46 -16.94 -25.80 31.18
N ASN A 47 -17.11 -25.44 32.45
CA ASN A 47 -17.22 -24.03 32.84
C ASN A 47 -15.91 -23.27 32.59
N ASN A 48 -14.76 -23.90 32.84
CA ASN A 48 -13.44 -23.32 32.58
C ASN A 48 -13.18 -23.10 31.09
N VAL A 49 -13.49 -24.07 30.24
CA VAL A 49 -13.36 -23.93 28.78
C VAL A 49 -14.33 -22.86 28.26
N ALA A 50 -15.54 -22.75 28.82
CA ALA A 50 -16.46 -21.69 28.43
C ALA A 50 -15.93 -20.29 28.79
N LYS A 51 -15.27 -20.13 29.94
CA LYS A 51 -14.55 -18.89 30.30
C LYS A 51 -13.34 -18.65 29.42
N LEU A 52 -12.61 -19.70 29.06
CA LEU A 52 -11.48 -19.62 28.14
C LEU A 52 -11.93 -19.10 26.76
N LEU A 53 -13.07 -19.56 26.25
CA LEU A 53 -13.62 -19.02 25.00
C LEU A 53 -13.99 -17.55 25.11
N TYR A 54 -14.52 -17.13 26.25
CA TYR A 54 -14.77 -15.70 26.47
C TYR A 54 -13.47 -14.89 26.51
N LEU A 55 -12.40 -15.41 27.13
CA LEU A 55 -11.07 -14.80 27.08
C LEU A 55 -10.55 -14.70 25.64
N PHE A 56 -10.77 -15.73 24.82
CA PHE A 56 -10.41 -15.70 23.41
C PHE A 56 -11.18 -14.61 22.65
N THR A 57 -12.49 -14.43 22.90
CA THR A 57 -13.27 -13.33 22.28
C THR A 57 -12.82 -11.93 22.71
N LEU A 58 -12.10 -11.81 23.83
CA LEU A 58 -11.48 -10.56 24.28
C LEU A 58 -10.08 -10.34 23.68
N GLY A 59 -9.54 -11.29 22.91
CA GLY A 59 -8.21 -11.23 22.31
C GLY A 59 -7.07 -11.67 23.23
N GLU A 60 -7.36 -12.39 24.33
CA GLU A 60 -6.34 -12.90 25.24
C GLU A 60 -5.76 -14.24 24.76
N ARG A 61 -4.51 -14.54 25.18
CA ARG A 61 -3.81 -15.78 24.77
C ARG A 61 -4.38 -17.01 25.50
N THR A 62 -4.91 -17.98 24.75
CA THR A 62 -5.65 -19.15 25.27
C THR A 62 -5.09 -20.53 24.88
N HIS A 63 -3.92 -20.60 24.23
CA HIS A 63 -3.28 -21.84 23.75
C HIS A 63 -3.22 -22.98 24.80
N PHE A 64 -3.01 -22.64 26.08
CA PHE A 64 -2.88 -23.62 27.15
C PHE A 64 -4.14 -24.48 27.40
N GLY A 65 -5.30 -24.10 26.87
CA GLY A 65 -6.55 -24.85 27.05
C GLY A 65 -6.95 -25.76 25.87
N GLN A 66 -6.17 -25.81 24.79
CA GLN A 66 -6.48 -26.58 23.57
C GLN A 66 -6.69 -28.08 23.84
N ILE A 67 -5.81 -28.69 24.65
CA ILE A 67 -5.92 -30.12 25.02
C ILE A 67 -7.18 -30.39 25.85
N GLU A 68 -7.56 -29.47 26.73
CA GLU A 68 -8.77 -29.61 27.56
C GLU A 68 -10.04 -29.49 26.72
N CYS A 69 -10.00 -28.75 25.61
CA CYS A 69 -11.08 -28.76 24.62
C CYS A 69 -11.25 -30.14 24.01
N ILE A 70 -10.16 -30.80 23.57
CA ILE A 70 -10.19 -32.14 22.99
C ILE A 70 -10.71 -33.18 23.97
N LYS A 71 -10.31 -33.10 25.25
CA LYS A 71 -10.88 -33.92 26.32
C LYS A 71 -12.40 -33.74 26.47
N LEU A 72 -12.95 -32.55 26.15
CA LEU A 72 -14.41 -32.34 26.12
C LEU A 72 -15.09 -32.95 24.88
N LEU A 73 -14.42 -33.04 23.72
CA LEU A 73 -14.97 -33.76 22.56
C LEU A 73 -15.12 -35.25 22.86
N ALA A 74 -14.17 -35.83 23.58
CA ALA A 74 -14.23 -37.24 23.99
C ALA A 74 -15.32 -37.53 25.05
N SER A 75 -15.93 -36.51 25.66
CA SER A 75 -17.00 -36.70 26.67
C SER A 75 -18.26 -37.31 26.05
N PRO A 76 -18.98 -38.23 26.73
CA PRO A 76 -20.25 -38.77 26.24
C PRO A 76 -21.43 -37.81 26.40
N ARG A 77 -21.27 -36.70 27.16
CA ARG A 77 -22.35 -35.74 27.41
C ARG A 77 -22.50 -34.76 26.25
N PHE A 78 -23.72 -34.63 25.72
CA PHE A 78 -24.02 -33.69 24.63
C PHE A 78 -23.59 -32.24 24.92
N ALA A 79 -23.81 -31.76 26.16
CA ALA A 79 -23.46 -30.39 26.54
C ALA A 79 -21.94 -30.13 26.55
N ASP A 80 -21.15 -31.16 26.85
CA ASP A 80 -19.69 -31.09 26.86
C ASP A 80 -19.15 -31.17 25.42
N LYS A 81 -19.67 -32.11 24.62
CA LYS A 81 -19.38 -32.21 23.18
C LYS A 81 -19.70 -30.91 22.44
N ARG A 82 -20.87 -30.31 22.69
CA ARG A 82 -21.26 -29.05 22.06
C ARG A 82 -20.26 -27.93 22.35
N LEU A 83 -19.80 -27.81 23.59
CA LEU A 83 -18.78 -26.83 23.94
C LEU A 83 -17.41 -27.19 23.36
N GLY A 84 -17.04 -28.47 23.40
CA GLY A 84 -15.79 -28.99 22.83
C GLY A 84 -15.69 -28.71 21.33
N HIS A 85 -16.71 -29.06 20.55
CA HIS A 85 -16.79 -28.80 19.12
C HIS A 85 -16.68 -27.30 18.79
N LEU A 86 -17.41 -26.44 19.52
CA LEU A 86 -17.29 -24.99 19.38
C LEU A 86 -15.88 -24.49 19.72
N ALA A 87 -15.30 -24.99 20.81
CA ALA A 87 -13.97 -24.58 21.25
C ALA A 87 -12.89 -25.01 20.26
N THR A 88 -13.04 -26.21 19.70
CA THR A 88 -12.17 -26.75 18.65
C THR A 88 -12.24 -25.86 17.42
N SER A 89 -13.44 -25.46 16.98
CA SER A 89 -13.63 -24.57 15.82
C SER A 89 -13.07 -23.15 15.99
N LEU A 90 -12.79 -22.71 17.21
CA LEU A 90 -12.32 -21.35 17.48
C LEU A 90 -10.85 -21.31 17.94
N LEU A 91 -10.35 -22.35 18.61
CA LEU A 91 -9.03 -22.35 19.25
C LEU A 91 -7.97 -23.21 18.54
N LEU A 92 -8.39 -24.11 17.64
CA LEU A 92 -7.48 -24.93 16.84
C LEU A 92 -7.38 -24.36 15.44
N ASP A 93 -6.14 -24.17 15.01
CA ASP A 93 -5.77 -23.78 13.65
C ASP A 93 -5.23 -24.99 12.89
N GLU A 94 -5.12 -24.87 11.56
CA GLU A 94 -4.66 -25.94 10.66
C GLU A 94 -3.22 -26.43 10.92
N ASN A 95 -2.42 -25.68 11.70
CA ASN A 95 -0.99 -25.93 11.92
C ASN A 95 -0.66 -26.75 13.17
N GLN A 96 -1.66 -27.15 13.93
CA GLN A 96 -1.44 -27.77 15.23
C GLN A 96 -1.44 -29.31 15.10
N GLU A 97 -0.37 -29.96 15.55
CA GLU A 97 -0.24 -31.43 15.59
C GLU A 97 -1.38 -32.12 16.36
N VAL A 98 -2.11 -31.37 17.18
CA VAL A 98 -3.24 -31.88 17.97
C VAL A 98 -4.47 -32.21 17.10
N LEU A 99 -4.49 -31.82 15.82
CA LEU A 99 -5.57 -32.11 14.88
C LEU A 99 -5.76 -33.61 14.62
N THR A 100 -4.70 -34.43 14.68
CA THR A 100 -4.83 -35.89 14.49
C THR A 100 -5.72 -36.53 15.56
N LEU A 101 -5.65 -36.05 16.80
CA LEU A 101 -6.53 -36.50 17.89
C LEU A 101 -7.98 -36.08 17.68
N VAL A 102 -8.18 -34.91 17.04
CA VAL A 102 -9.49 -34.43 16.64
C VAL A 102 -10.07 -35.30 15.53
N THR A 103 -9.27 -35.72 14.53
CA THR A 103 -9.72 -36.60 13.44
C THR A 103 -10.39 -37.87 13.95
N ASN A 104 -9.75 -38.56 14.92
CA ASN A 104 -10.33 -39.77 15.51
C ASN A 104 -11.63 -39.46 16.28
N SER A 105 -11.62 -38.38 17.07
CA SER A 105 -12.82 -37.94 17.81
C SER A 105 -13.98 -37.57 16.88
N LEU A 106 -13.69 -36.91 15.75
CA LEU A 106 -14.68 -36.57 14.72
C LEU A 106 -15.22 -37.81 14.04
N LYS A 107 -14.37 -38.79 13.68
CA LYS A 107 -14.81 -40.05 13.07
C LYS A 107 -15.82 -40.78 13.95
N ASN A 108 -15.54 -40.88 15.25
CA ASN A 108 -16.47 -41.48 16.22
C ASN A 108 -17.79 -40.70 16.33
N ASP A 109 -17.73 -39.36 16.28
CA ASP A 109 -18.92 -38.51 16.37
C ASP A 109 -19.76 -38.50 15.08
N LEU A 110 -19.16 -38.70 13.92
CA LEU A 110 -19.84 -38.84 12.63
C LEU A 110 -20.67 -40.14 12.56
N GLY A 111 -20.20 -41.21 13.22
CA GLY A 111 -20.92 -42.47 13.35
C GLY A 111 -21.92 -42.55 14.52
N HIS A 112 -22.17 -41.45 15.24
CA HIS A 112 -23.03 -41.49 16.44
C HIS A 112 -24.52 -41.60 16.09
N SER A 113 -25.27 -42.36 16.88
CA SER A 113 -26.74 -42.50 16.76
C SER A 113 -27.55 -41.20 16.87
N ASN A 114 -26.97 -40.12 17.39
CA ASN A 114 -27.67 -38.86 17.64
C ASN A 114 -27.34 -37.87 16.52
N GLN A 115 -28.35 -37.53 15.72
CA GLN A 115 -28.24 -36.58 14.61
C GLN A 115 -27.63 -35.22 15.01
N TYR A 116 -27.80 -34.76 16.25
CA TYR A 116 -27.23 -33.49 16.71
C TYR A 116 -25.73 -33.58 16.98
N ILE A 117 -25.21 -34.75 17.39
CA ILE A 117 -23.77 -34.96 17.58
C ILE A 117 -23.09 -35.04 16.21
N VAL A 118 -23.66 -35.82 15.29
CA VAL A 118 -23.23 -35.85 13.88
C VAL A 118 -23.24 -34.45 13.27
N GLY A 119 -24.30 -33.68 13.51
CA GLY A 119 -24.40 -32.31 13.01
C GLY A 119 -23.43 -31.29 13.66
N LEU A 120 -22.92 -31.57 14.85
CA LEU A 120 -21.82 -30.81 15.48
C LEU A 120 -20.48 -31.19 14.82
N ALA A 121 -20.21 -32.49 14.66
CA ALA A 121 -19.00 -32.97 14.00
C ALA A 121 -18.87 -32.46 12.57
N LEU A 122 -19.95 -32.51 11.78
CA LEU A 122 -20.00 -31.94 10.42
C LEU A 122 -19.73 -30.43 10.40
N CYS A 123 -20.20 -29.70 11.43
CA CYS A 123 -19.97 -28.26 11.53
C CYS A 123 -18.50 -27.95 11.85
N THR A 124 -17.93 -28.71 12.80
CA THR A 124 -16.53 -28.58 13.20
C THR A 124 -15.60 -28.94 12.05
N LEU A 125 -15.87 -30.03 11.34
CA LEU A 125 -15.12 -30.42 10.15
C LEU A 125 -15.22 -29.36 9.06
N GLY A 126 -16.42 -28.83 8.80
CA GLY A 126 -16.61 -27.76 7.81
C GLY A 126 -15.85 -26.46 8.12
N ASN A 127 -15.53 -26.19 9.39
CA ASN A 127 -14.78 -24.99 9.80
C ASN A 127 -13.25 -25.22 9.79
N ILE A 128 -12.77 -26.37 10.27
CA ILE A 128 -11.34 -26.64 10.54
C ILE A 128 -10.73 -27.65 9.55
N ALA A 129 -11.44 -28.01 8.46
CA ALA A 129 -10.96 -29.02 7.52
C ALA A 129 -9.51 -28.78 7.06
N SER A 130 -8.59 -29.64 7.52
CA SER A 130 -7.23 -29.75 6.98
C SER A 130 -7.21 -30.75 5.83
N VAL A 131 -6.11 -30.75 5.06
CA VAL A 131 -5.93 -31.68 3.92
C VAL A 131 -5.95 -33.13 4.39
N GLU A 132 -5.25 -33.44 5.49
CA GLU A 132 -5.21 -34.79 6.08
C GLU A 132 -6.58 -35.22 6.62
N MET A 133 -7.25 -34.35 7.40
CA MET A 133 -8.59 -34.64 7.93
C MET A 133 -9.62 -34.88 6.83
N SER A 134 -9.50 -34.13 5.72
CA SER A 134 -10.38 -34.28 4.57
C SER A 134 -10.19 -35.64 3.89
N ARG A 135 -8.94 -36.07 3.71
CA ARG A 135 -8.60 -37.39 3.13
C ARG A 135 -9.02 -38.56 4.03
N ASP A 136 -8.96 -38.39 5.35
CA ASP A 136 -9.33 -39.45 6.29
C ASP A 136 -10.84 -39.59 6.50
N LEU A 137 -11.58 -38.47 6.45
CA LEU A 137 -13.00 -38.43 6.80
C LEU A 137 -13.95 -38.37 5.60
N PHE A 138 -13.48 -38.16 4.37
CA PHE A 138 -14.37 -38.10 3.20
C PHE A 138 -15.34 -39.28 3.04
N PRO A 139 -14.95 -40.56 3.33
CA PRO A 139 -15.86 -41.69 3.12
C PRO A 139 -17.09 -41.62 4.03
N GLU A 140 -16.91 -41.11 5.25
CA GLU A 140 -18.02 -40.93 6.19
C GLU A 140 -18.96 -39.81 5.74
N ILE A 141 -18.42 -38.75 5.12
CA ILE A 141 -19.22 -37.65 4.58
C ILE A 141 -20.06 -38.10 3.39
N GLU A 142 -19.48 -38.91 2.51
CA GLU A 142 -20.20 -39.50 1.36
C GLU A 142 -21.40 -40.36 1.82
N ASN A 143 -21.19 -41.18 2.84
CA ASN A 143 -22.25 -41.99 3.46
C ASN A 143 -23.34 -41.13 4.09
N LEU A 144 -22.95 -40.09 4.84
CA LEU A 144 -23.88 -39.16 5.48
C LEU A 144 -24.70 -38.33 4.47
N LEU A 145 -24.15 -38.08 3.28
CA LEU A 145 -24.85 -37.40 2.19
C LEU A 145 -26.00 -38.22 1.61
N SER A 146 -25.91 -39.55 1.72
CA SER A 146 -26.92 -40.51 1.26
C SER A 146 -28.02 -40.79 2.29
N THR A 147 -27.93 -40.22 3.50
CA THR A 147 -28.89 -40.48 4.59
C THR A 147 -30.24 -39.80 4.35
N SER A 148 -31.37 -40.41 4.73
CA SER A 148 -32.71 -39.82 4.51
C SER A 148 -32.99 -38.55 5.34
N ASN A 149 -32.21 -38.28 6.38
CA ASN A 149 -32.42 -37.16 7.29
C ASN A 149 -32.00 -35.80 6.68
N PRO A 150 -32.94 -34.86 6.44
CA PRO A 150 -32.61 -33.55 5.87
C PRO A 150 -31.64 -32.72 6.72
N TYR A 151 -31.67 -32.87 8.04
CA TYR A 151 -30.81 -32.11 8.97
C TYR A 151 -29.33 -32.45 8.79
N ILE A 152 -29.02 -33.72 8.54
CA ILE A 152 -27.66 -34.22 8.33
C ILE A 152 -27.21 -33.88 6.92
N ARG A 153 -28.05 -34.15 5.91
CA ARG A 153 -27.73 -33.91 4.49
C ARG A 153 -27.34 -32.47 4.19
N ARG A 154 -28.07 -31.48 4.71
CA ARG A 154 -27.73 -30.07 4.53
C ARG A 154 -26.32 -29.72 5.05
N LYS A 155 -25.92 -30.30 6.18
CA LYS A 155 -24.60 -30.06 6.79
C LYS A 155 -23.51 -30.86 6.08
N ALA A 156 -23.80 -32.10 5.69
CA ALA A 156 -22.90 -32.94 4.94
C ALA A 156 -22.57 -32.33 3.58
N ALA A 157 -23.54 -31.74 2.88
CA ALA A 157 -23.32 -31.07 1.60
C ALA A 157 -22.37 -29.86 1.72
N LEU A 158 -22.52 -29.02 2.75
CA LEU A 158 -21.60 -27.90 2.99
C LEU A 158 -20.22 -28.36 3.45
N CYS A 159 -20.15 -29.45 4.21
CA CYS A 159 -18.89 -30.07 4.59
C CYS A 159 -18.15 -30.65 3.37
N ALA A 160 -18.88 -31.33 2.47
CA ALA A 160 -18.35 -31.81 1.21
C ALA A 160 -17.82 -30.65 0.35
N MET A 161 -18.55 -29.53 0.29
CA MET A 161 -18.07 -28.33 -0.43
C MET A 161 -16.72 -27.85 0.12
N ARG A 162 -16.54 -27.83 1.45
CA ARG A 162 -15.27 -27.44 2.07
C ARG A 162 -14.16 -28.45 1.74
N ILE A 163 -14.45 -29.75 1.78
CA ILE A 163 -13.50 -30.82 1.43
C ILE A 163 -13.05 -30.67 -0.03
N CYS A 164 -13.97 -30.48 -0.97
CA CYS A 164 -13.65 -30.28 -2.38
C CYS A 164 -12.77 -29.04 -2.62
N ARG A 165 -13.00 -27.95 -1.88
CA ARG A 165 -12.15 -26.74 -1.95
C ARG A 165 -10.75 -26.94 -1.36
N LYS A 166 -10.58 -27.89 -0.44
CA LYS A 166 -9.29 -28.17 0.21
C LYS A 166 -8.49 -29.24 -0.55
N VAL A 167 -9.18 -30.23 -1.09
CA VAL A 167 -8.62 -31.35 -1.85
C VAL A 167 -9.45 -31.52 -3.13
N PRO A 168 -9.08 -30.84 -4.24
CA PRO A 168 -9.77 -30.96 -5.52
C PRO A 168 -9.86 -32.39 -6.04
N ASP A 169 -8.85 -33.22 -5.78
CA ASP A 169 -8.80 -34.64 -6.19
C ASP A 169 -10.03 -35.47 -5.76
N LEU A 170 -10.71 -35.08 -4.68
CA LEU A 170 -11.84 -35.83 -4.12
C LEU A 170 -13.21 -35.45 -4.73
N GLN A 171 -13.25 -34.53 -5.70
CA GLN A 171 -14.50 -34.03 -6.29
C GLN A 171 -15.33 -35.12 -6.97
N GLU A 172 -14.68 -36.06 -7.67
CA GLU A 172 -15.36 -37.13 -8.42
C GLU A 172 -16.31 -37.96 -7.57
N HIS A 173 -15.92 -38.26 -6.32
CA HIS A 173 -16.71 -39.04 -5.37
C HIS A 173 -18.03 -38.35 -4.97
N PHE A 174 -18.07 -37.01 -5.01
CA PHE A 174 -19.24 -36.24 -4.60
C PHE A 174 -20.18 -35.91 -5.77
N LEU A 175 -19.77 -36.11 -7.03
CA LEU A 175 -20.57 -35.73 -8.21
C LEU A 175 -21.92 -36.46 -8.27
N GLU A 176 -21.92 -37.79 -8.17
CA GLU A 176 -23.16 -38.58 -8.24
C GLU A 176 -24.12 -38.21 -7.10
N LYS A 177 -23.60 -38.05 -5.88
CA LYS A 177 -24.40 -37.68 -4.72
C LYS A 177 -24.94 -36.25 -4.83
N ALA A 178 -24.17 -35.33 -5.41
CA ALA A 178 -24.61 -33.96 -5.64
C ALA A 178 -25.83 -33.89 -6.57
N THR A 179 -25.89 -34.74 -7.61
CA THR A 179 -27.08 -34.82 -8.48
C THR A 179 -28.34 -35.23 -7.72
N GLN A 180 -28.22 -36.15 -6.76
CA GLN A 180 -29.35 -36.57 -5.92
C GLN A 180 -29.86 -35.42 -5.04
N LEU A 181 -28.97 -34.53 -4.56
CA LEU A 181 -29.35 -33.36 -3.77
C LEU A 181 -30.17 -32.33 -4.57
N LEU A 182 -29.92 -32.19 -5.87
CA LEU A 182 -30.63 -31.24 -6.74
C LEU A 182 -32.10 -31.64 -7.00
N SER A 183 -32.42 -32.91 -6.82
CA SER A 183 -33.79 -33.44 -7.00
C SER A 183 -34.63 -33.46 -5.71
N ASP A 184 -34.09 -32.96 -4.61
CA ASP A 184 -34.79 -32.96 -3.32
C ASP A 184 -35.93 -31.93 -3.26
N ARG A 185 -36.99 -32.29 -2.52
CA ARG A 185 -38.15 -31.41 -2.26
C ARG A 185 -37.90 -30.42 -1.13
N ASN A 186 -36.99 -30.73 -0.20
CA ASN A 186 -36.69 -29.85 0.92
C ASN A 186 -35.79 -28.69 0.47
N HIS A 187 -36.31 -27.46 0.57
CA HIS A 187 -35.62 -26.24 0.18
C HIS A 187 -34.23 -26.09 0.83
N GLY A 188 -34.09 -26.47 2.09
CA GLY A 188 -32.81 -26.35 2.81
C GLY A 188 -31.75 -27.34 2.33
N VAL A 189 -32.16 -28.52 1.87
CA VAL A 189 -31.23 -29.52 1.29
C VAL A 189 -30.87 -29.09 -0.14
N LEU A 190 -31.86 -28.67 -0.92
CA LEU A 190 -31.66 -28.15 -2.27
C LEU A 190 -30.71 -26.94 -2.27
N LEU A 191 -30.85 -25.99 -1.35
CA LEU A 191 -29.97 -24.83 -1.21
C LEU A 191 -28.50 -25.22 -0.98
N CYS A 192 -28.28 -26.22 -0.12
CA CYS A 192 -26.93 -26.72 0.17
C CYS A 192 -26.37 -27.53 -1.01
N GLY A 193 -27.20 -28.33 -1.67
CA GLY A 193 -26.85 -29.05 -2.89
C GLY A 193 -26.46 -28.10 -4.04
N LEU A 194 -27.26 -27.06 -4.28
CA LEU A 194 -26.94 -26.00 -5.24
C LEU A 194 -25.63 -25.31 -4.90
N THR A 195 -25.36 -25.04 -3.62
CA THR A 195 -24.11 -24.39 -3.19
C THR A 195 -22.89 -25.29 -3.39
N LEU A 196 -23.02 -26.60 -3.16
CA LEU A 196 -21.99 -27.59 -3.48
C LEU A 196 -21.72 -27.61 -5.00
N VAL A 197 -22.76 -27.78 -5.81
CA VAL A 197 -22.65 -27.85 -7.28
C VAL A 197 -22.08 -26.55 -7.86
N THR A 198 -22.51 -25.39 -7.37
CA THR A 198 -21.96 -24.09 -7.77
C THR A 198 -20.45 -24.06 -7.53
N SER A 199 -19.97 -24.55 -6.39
CA SER A 199 -18.55 -24.57 -6.08
C SER A 199 -17.74 -25.57 -6.89
N LEU A 200 -18.36 -26.69 -7.31
CA LEU A 200 -17.71 -27.67 -8.20
C LEU A 200 -17.56 -27.09 -9.61
N CYS A 201 -18.61 -26.43 -10.12
CA CYS A 201 -18.55 -25.78 -11.43
C CYS A 201 -17.56 -24.59 -11.44
N GLU A 202 -17.53 -23.77 -10.39
CA GLU A 202 -16.55 -22.66 -10.28
C GLU A 202 -15.09 -23.19 -10.24
N ALA A 203 -14.84 -24.34 -9.61
CA ALA A 203 -13.52 -24.96 -9.56
C ALA A 203 -13.09 -25.54 -10.92
N ASP A 204 -13.99 -26.24 -11.62
CA ASP A 204 -13.74 -26.79 -12.98
C ASP A 204 -13.41 -25.66 -13.97
N GLU A 205 -14.09 -24.52 -13.88
CA GLU A 205 -13.77 -23.33 -14.70
C GLU A 205 -12.38 -22.75 -14.41
N GLU A 206 -11.94 -22.73 -13.14
CA GLU A 206 -10.61 -22.27 -12.75
C GLU A 206 -9.49 -23.20 -13.25
N GLU A 207 -9.76 -24.50 -13.34
CA GLU A 207 -8.81 -25.52 -13.82
C GLU A 207 -8.84 -25.71 -15.36
N GLY A 208 -9.64 -24.91 -16.07
CA GLY A 208 -9.66 -24.88 -17.54
C GLY A 208 -10.66 -25.84 -18.19
N GLY A 209 -11.58 -26.43 -17.43
CA GLY A 209 -12.71 -27.22 -17.91
C GLY A 209 -12.36 -28.62 -18.43
N GLU A 210 -11.24 -29.20 -17.99
CA GLU A 210 -10.76 -30.50 -18.45
C GLU A 210 -11.66 -31.67 -17.97
N GLU A 211 -12.44 -31.50 -16.91
CA GLU A 211 -13.23 -32.58 -16.28
C GLU A 211 -14.69 -32.68 -16.76
N GLY A 212 -15.15 -31.70 -17.55
CA GLY A 212 -16.50 -31.70 -18.13
C GLY A 212 -17.63 -31.74 -17.08
N ILE A 213 -17.38 -31.23 -15.87
CA ILE A 213 -18.35 -31.25 -14.77
C ILE A 213 -19.57 -30.39 -15.12
N VAL A 214 -19.34 -29.24 -15.76
CA VAL A 214 -20.39 -28.34 -16.22
C VAL A 214 -21.36 -29.05 -17.17
N GLU A 215 -20.89 -29.89 -18.09
CA GLU A 215 -21.74 -30.62 -19.04
C GLU A 215 -22.69 -31.60 -18.35
N LYS A 216 -22.22 -32.29 -17.30
CA LYS A 216 -23.04 -33.24 -16.53
C LYS A 216 -24.21 -32.52 -15.84
N PHE A 217 -23.96 -31.35 -15.26
CA PHE A 217 -24.98 -30.56 -14.55
C PHE A 217 -25.92 -29.77 -15.47
N ARG A 218 -25.55 -29.52 -16.74
CA ARG A 218 -26.45 -28.87 -17.72
C ARG A 218 -27.76 -29.61 -17.94
N SER A 219 -27.75 -30.94 -17.88
CA SER A 219 -28.96 -31.76 -18.00
C SER A 219 -30.05 -31.43 -16.96
N PHE A 220 -29.68 -30.82 -15.83
CA PHE A 220 -30.59 -30.44 -14.75
C PHE A 220 -31.16 -29.01 -14.90
N VAL A 221 -30.66 -28.21 -15.85
CA VAL A 221 -31.12 -26.83 -16.07
C VAL A 221 -32.64 -26.73 -16.24
N PRO A 222 -33.31 -27.56 -17.08
CA PRO A 222 -34.77 -27.49 -17.23
C PRO A 222 -35.53 -27.74 -15.92
N GLY A 223 -35.00 -28.63 -15.07
CA GLY A 223 -35.55 -28.90 -13.74
C GLY A 223 -35.43 -27.69 -12.82
N LEU A 224 -34.26 -27.04 -12.80
CA LEU A 224 -34.01 -25.83 -12.02
C LEU A 224 -34.85 -24.65 -12.48
N VAL A 225 -35.02 -24.46 -13.80
CA VAL A 225 -35.89 -23.43 -14.38
C VAL A 225 -37.34 -23.64 -13.96
N LYS A 226 -37.82 -24.90 -13.95
CA LYS A 226 -39.18 -25.23 -13.47
C LYS A 226 -39.36 -24.92 -11.99
N ILE A 227 -38.36 -25.21 -11.15
CA ILE A 227 -38.38 -24.86 -9.72
C ILE A 227 -38.40 -23.34 -9.56
N LEU A 228 -37.54 -22.61 -10.28
CA LEU A 228 -37.49 -21.15 -10.22
C LEU A 228 -38.81 -20.50 -10.68
N LYS A 229 -39.42 -21.01 -11.76
CA LYS A 229 -40.74 -20.57 -12.23
C LYS A 229 -41.84 -20.85 -11.22
N SER A 230 -41.77 -22.00 -10.55
CA SER A 230 -42.68 -22.32 -9.45
C SER A 230 -42.50 -21.33 -8.31
N LEU A 231 -41.27 -20.98 -7.92
CA LEU A 231 -41.02 -20.02 -6.85
C LEU A 231 -41.47 -18.61 -7.22
N SER A 232 -41.20 -18.16 -8.45
CA SER A 232 -41.60 -16.82 -8.91
C SER A 232 -43.12 -16.63 -9.04
N THR A 233 -43.86 -17.73 -9.26
CA THR A 233 -45.32 -17.71 -9.46
C THR A 233 -46.08 -18.20 -8.22
N SER A 234 -45.42 -18.94 -7.33
CA SER A 234 -46.04 -19.48 -6.11
C SER A 234 -46.40 -18.36 -5.16
N GLY A 235 -47.61 -18.44 -4.61
CA GLY A 235 -48.05 -17.58 -3.53
C GLY A 235 -47.34 -17.87 -2.20
N TYR A 236 -47.79 -17.15 -1.18
CA TYR A 236 -47.25 -17.15 0.18
C TYR A 236 -47.02 -18.56 0.77
N ALA A 237 -45.78 -18.82 1.20
CA ALA A 237 -45.37 -20.04 1.90
C ALA A 237 -44.84 -19.67 3.30
N PRO A 238 -45.55 -19.98 4.41
CA PRO A 238 -45.23 -19.45 5.74
C PRO A 238 -43.81 -19.73 6.26
N GLU A 239 -43.20 -20.85 5.89
CA GLU A 239 -41.87 -21.26 6.40
C GLU A 239 -40.70 -20.64 5.62
N HIS A 240 -40.95 -20.16 4.40
CA HIS A 240 -39.92 -19.73 3.46
C HIS A 240 -40.18 -18.33 2.88
N ASP A 241 -41.28 -17.68 3.25
CA ASP A 241 -41.59 -16.32 2.85
C ASP A 241 -40.76 -15.30 3.63
N VAL A 242 -40.12 -14.40 2.90
CA VAL A 242 -39.48 -13.21 3.48
C VAL A 242 -40.10 -11.99 2.81
N THR A 243 -40.94 -11.29 3.55
CA THR A 243 -41.58 -10.03 3.13
C THR A 243 -42.46 -10.15 1.86
N GLY A 244 -43.15 -11.27 1.68
CA GLY A 244 -44.04 -11.52 0.55
C GLY A 244 -43.36 -12.14 -0.68
N ILE A 245 -42.09 -12.51 -0.56
CA ILE A 245 -41.34 -13.24 -1.60
C ILE A 245 -40.97 -14.64 -1.06
N THR A 246 -41.29 -15.67 -1.83
CA THR A 246 -41.04 -17.07 -1.52
C THR A 246 -39.56 -17.45 -1.76
N ASP A 247 -38.89 -17.86 -0.68
CA ASP A 247 -37.51 -18.36 -0.65
C ASP A 247 -36.49 -17.61 -1.54
N PRO A 248 -36.17 -16.34 -1.20
CA PRO A 248 -35.25 -15.53 -2.00
C PRO A 248 -33.82 -16.10 -2.06
N PHE A 249 -33.37 -16.81 -1.02
CA PHE A 249 -32.03 -17.39 -0.98
C PHE A 249 -31.88 -18.51 -2.01
N LEU A 250 -32.91 -19.34 -2.14
CA LEU A 250 -32.94 -20.40 -3.13
C LEU A 250 -32.99 -19.82 -4.56
N GLN A 251 -33.83 -18.80 -4.80
CA GLN A 251 -33.90 -18.14 -6.11
C GLN A 251 -32.54 -17.57 -6.55
N VAL A 252 -31.85 -16.84 -5.66
CA VAL A 252 -30.51 -16.28 -5.96
C VAL A 252 -29.48 -17.38 -6.24
N LYS A 253 -29.51 -18.49 -5.49
CA LYS A 253 -28.59 -19.61 -5.71
C LYS A 253 -28.85 -20.35 -7.02
N ILE A 254 -30.11 -20.51 -7.41
CA ILE A 254 -30.47 -21.06 -8.72
C ILE A 254 -29.97 -20.12 -9.83
N LEU A 255 -30.24 -18.81 -9.73
CA LEU A 255 -29.78 -17.82 -10.73
C LEU A 255 -28.25 -17.80 -10.88
N ARG A 256 -27.52 -17.93 -9.76
CA ARG A 256 -26.06 -18.02 -9.77
C ARG A 256 -25.56 -19.28 -10.47
N LEU A 257 -26.17 -20.43 -10.20
CA LEU A 257 -25.80 -21.69 -10.86
C LEU A 257 -26.13 -21.63 -12.36
N LEU A 258 -27.31 -21.11 -12.72
CA LEU A 258 -27.71 -20.92 -14.12
C LEU A 258 -26.73 -20.02 -14.88
N ARG A 259 -26.18 -18.99 -14.23
CA ARG A 259 -25.15 -18.12 -14.82
C ARG A 259 -23.91 -18.89 -15.25
N ILE A 260 -23.40 -19.74 -14.37
CA ILE A 260 -22.18 -20.53 -14.61
C ILE A 260 -22.45 -21.57 -15.71
N LEU A 261 -23.58 -22.28 -15.62
CA LEU A 261 -23.92 -23.32 -16.59
C LEU A 261 -24.14 -22.79 -18.01
N ALA A 262 -24.54 -21.53 -18.17
CA ALA A 262 -24.92 -20.91 -19.44
C ALA A 262 -23.85 -19.99 -20.07
N MET A 263 -22.67 -19.81 -19.46
CA MET A 263 -21.65 -18.88 -19.96
C MET A 263 -21.08 -19.23 -21.35
N VAL A 264 -21.17 -20.48 -21.79
CA VAL A 264 -20.48 -20.98 -23.00
C VAL A 264 -21.44 -21.59 -24.04
N ASP A 265 -22.72 -21.80 -23.71
CA ASP A 265 -23.65 -22.55 -24.55
C ASP A 265 -24.92 -21.75 -24.93
N PRO A 266 -25.16 -21.51 -26.23
CA PRO A 266 -26.32 -20.75 -26.69
C PRO A 266 -27.65 -21.49 -26.48
N GLU A 267 -27.68 -22.82 -26.55
CA GLU A 267 -28.93 -23.58 -26.38
C GLU A 267 -29.45 -23.46 -24.96
N THR A 268 -28.57 -23.64 -23.97
CA THR A 268 -28.91 -23.45 -22.55
C THR A 268 -29.31 -21.99 -22.25
N SER A 269 -28.65 -21.01 -22.86
CA SER A 269 -28.99 -19.58 -22.75
C SER A 269 -30.43 -19.29 -23.22
N GLU A 270 -30.84 -19.86 -24.36
CA GLU A 270 -32.20 -19.68 -24.91
C GLU A 270 -33.29 -20.18 -23.94
N HIS A 271 -33.07 -21.34 -23.32
CA HIS A 271 -34.00 -21.90 -22.32
C HIS A 271 -34.11 -21.04 -21.04
N ILE A 272 -33.06 -20.30 -20.70
CA ILE A 272 -32.99 -19.47 -19.49
C ILE A 272 -33.53 -18.05 -19.76
N ASN A 273 -33.47 -17.55 -20.99
CA ASN A 273 -33.89 -16.20 -21.34
C ASN A 273 -35.35 -15.89 -20.94
N ASP A 274 -36.27 -16.84 -21.18
CA ASP A 274 -37.69 -16.68 -20.82
C ASP A 274 -37.90 -16.50 -19.32
N ILE A 275 -37.23 -17.32 -18.49
CA ILE A 275 -37.36 -17.22 -17.03
C ILE A 275 -36.64 -15.98 -16.49
N LEU A 276 -35.52 -15.55 -17.08
CA LEU A 276 -34.85 -14.30 -16.70
C LEU A 276 -35.73 -13.09 -17.01
N ALA A 277 -36.40 -13.06 -18.17
CA ALA A 277 -37.36 -12.02 -18.51
C ALA A 277 -38.56 -12.04 -17.54
N GLN A 278 -39.07 -13.22 -17.20
CA GLN A 278 -40.16 -13.38 -16.24
C GLN A 278 -39.77 -12.89 -14.84
N VAL A 279 -38.59 -13.24 -14.34
CA VAL A 279 -38.10 -12.81 -13.01
C VAL A 279 -37.81 -11.31 -13.00
N ALA A 280 -37.21 -10.78 -14.06
CA ALA A 280 -36.91 -9.35 -14.18
C ALA A 280 -38.17 -8.45 -14.22
N THR A 281 -39.30 -8.99 -14.70
CA THR A 281 -40.57 -8.24 -14.81
C THR A 281 -41.53 -8.46 -13.65
N ASN A 282 -41.60 -9.68 -13.09
CA ASN A 282 -42.56 -10.02 -12.04
C ASN A 282 -42.05 -9.77 -10.61
N THR A 283 -40.73 -9.63 -10.40
CA THR A 283 -40.19 -9.42 -9.05
C THR A 283 -40.46 -8.00 -8.56
N ASP A 284 -41.02 -7.88 -7.34
CA ASP A 284 -41.27 -6.59 -6.72
C ASP A 284 -39.96 -5.91 -6.26
N SER A 285 -39.64 -4.77 -6.85
CA SER A 285 -38.46 -3.95 -6.50
C SER A 285 -38.69 -3.01 -5.29
N SER A 286 -39.86 -3.07 -4.65
CA SER A 286 -40.17 -2.23 -3.49
C SER A 286 -39.35 -2.58 -2.23
N LYS A 287 -38.91 -3.84 -2.12
CA LYS A 287 -38.18 -4.37 -0.96
C LYS A 287 -36.74 -4.77 -1.32
N ASN A 288 -35.86 -4.76 -0.32
CA ASN A 288 -34.47 -5.19 -0.48
C ASN A 288 -34.35 -6.64 -0.97
N VAL A 289 -35.26 -7.51 -0.54
CA VAL A 289 -35.29 -8.92 -0.95
C VAL A 289 -35.50 -9.06 -2.46
N GLY A 290 -36.48 -8.36 -3.02
CA GLY A 290 -36.72 -8.37 -4.46
C GLY A 290 -35.59 -7.71 -5.25
N ASN A 291 -35.02 -6.61 -4.73
CA ASN A 291 -33.83 -5.99 -5.32
C ASN A 291 -32.61 -6.93 -5.32
N SER A 292 -32.48 -7.83 -4.34
CA SER A 292 -31.40 -8.83 -4.29
C SER A 292 -31.56 -9.92 -5.37
N ILE A 293 -32.81 -10.36 -5.61
CA ILE A 293 -33.12 -11.31 -6.69
C ILE A 293 -32.89 -10.66 -8.06
N LEU A 294 -33.44 -9.46 -8.26
CA LEU A 294 -33.23 -8.67 -9.47
C LEU A 294 -31.74 -8.40 -9.71
N TYR A 295 -30.97 -8.14 -8.65
CA TYR A 295 -29.54 -7.94 -8.76
C TYR A 295 -28.82 -9.17 -9.32
N GLU A 296 -29.06 -10.35 -8.75
CA GLU A 296 -28.43 -11.57 -9.27
C GLU A 296 -28.96 -11.90 -10.66
N ALA A 297 -30.26 -11.71 -10.94
CA ALA A 297 -30.83 -11.91 -12.27
C ALA A 297 -30.15 -11.01 -13.32
N VAL A 298 -29.91 -9.74 -12.98
CA VAL A 298 -29.20 -8.80 -13.86
C VAL A 298 -27.75 -9.25 -14.09
N ARG A 299 -27.04 -9.69 -13.05
CA ARG A 299 -25.69 -10.26 -13.23
C ARG A 299 -25.71 -11.47 -14.16
N THR A 300 -26.69 -12.36 -14.00
CA THR A 300 -26.88 -13.52 -14.86
C THR A 300 -27.14 -13.11 -16.31
N ILE A 301 -27.98 -12.10 -16.56
CA ILE A 301 -28.26 -11.57 -17.90
C ILE A 301 -27.01 -10.98 -18.57
N LEU A 302 -26.18 -10.29 -17.80
CA LEU A 302 -25.02 -9.55 -18.33
C LEU A 302 -23.82 -10.45 -18.63
N ASP A 303 -23.66 -11.53 -17.85
CA ASP A 303 -22.55 -12.47 -17.99
C ASP A 303 -22.82 -13.56 -19.05
N ILE A 304 -24.09 -13.84 -19.38
CA ILE A 304 -24.50 -14.80 -20.42
C ILE A 304 -24.59 -14.11 -21.80
N ASP A 305 -24.42 -14.88 -22.88
CA ASP A 305 -24.85 -14.53 -24.24
C ASP A 305 -26.38 -14.51 -24.39
N ALA A 306 -27.00 -13.55 -23.72
CA ALA A 306 -28.41 -13.22 -23.79
C ALA A 306 -28.71 -12.25 -24.95
N ASP A 307 -29.98 -12.21 -25.37
CA ASP A 307 -30.44 -11.26 -26.38
C ASP A 307 -30.16 -9.80 -25.96
N SER A 308 -29.82 -8.98 -26.93
CA SER A 308 -29.58 -7.54 -26.80
C SER A 308 -30.73 -6.82 -26.08
N GLY A 309 -31.99 -7.22 -26.34
CA GLY A 309 -33.16 -6.68 -25.65
C GLY A 309 -33.15 -6.94 -24.15
N LEU A 310 -32.75 -8.16 -23.73
CA LEU A 310 -32.67 -8.55 -22.33
C LEU A 310 -31.49 -7.86 -21.61
N ARG A 311 -30.33 -7.72 -22.29
CA ARG A 311 -29.18 -6.96 -21.77
C ARG A 311 -29.53 -5.48 -21.55
N VAL A 312 -30.22 -4.85 -22.49
CA VAL A 312 -30.72 -3.47 -22.34
C VAL A 312 -31.72 -3.36 -21.18
N LEU A 313 -32.63 -4.33 -21.02
CA LEU A 313 -33.50 -4.40 -19.85
C LEU A 313 -32.70 -4.48 -18.55
N GLY A 314 -31.65 -5.29 -18.49
CA GLY A 314 -30.75 -5.40 -17.35
C GLY A 314 -30.09 -4.06 -16.99
N VAL A 315 -29.56 -3.33 -17.98
CA VAL A 315 -29.00 -1.99 -17.76
C VAL A 315 -30.05 -0.99 -17.29
N ASN A 316 -31.26 -1.04 -17.83
CA ASN A 316 -32.36 -0.18 -17.38
C ASN A 316 -32.76 -0.46 -15.92
N ILE A 317 -32.69 -1.72 -15.47
CA ILE A 317 -32.92 -2.09 -14.06
C ILE A 317 -31.81 -1.50 -13.18
N LEU A 318 -30.54 -1.60 -13.59
CA LEU A 318 -29.44 -0.94 -12.87
C LEU A 318 -29.61 0.59 -12.84
N GLY A 319 -30.10 1.19 -13.93
CA GLY A 319 -30.45 2.60 -13.98
C GLY A 319 -31.53 2.98 -12.95
N LYS A 320 -32.56 2.14 -12.77
CA LYS A 320 -33.56 2.31 -11.69
C LYS A 320 -32.94 2.13 -10.30
N PHE A 321 -31.95 1.25 -10.15
CA PHE A 321 -31.25 1.08 -8.88
C PHE A 321 -30.40 2.31 -8.51
N LEU A 322 -29.84 3.03 -9.49
CA LEU A 322 -29.11 4.28 -9.24
C LEU A 322 -30.00 5.39 -8.70
N THR A 323 -31.28 5.42 -9.06
CA THR A 323 -32.25 6.42 -8.55
C THR A 323 -32.94 5.98 -7.27
N ASN A 324 -32.58 4.82 -6.72
CA ASN A 324 -33.15 4.33 -5.47
C ASN A 324 -32.69 5.19 -4.28
N ARG A 325 -33.57 5.34 -3.28
CA ARG A 325 -33.27 6.07 -2.05
C ARG A 325 -32.27 5.33 -1.16
N ASP A 326 -32.15 4.00 -1.28
CA ASP A 326 -31.21 3.22 -0.48
C ASP A 326 -29.79 3.31 -1.04
N ASN A 327 -28.85 3.75 -0.19
CA ASN A 327 -27.43 3.85 -0.51
C ASN A 327 -26.83 2.50 -0.92
N ASN A 328 -27.26 1.40 -0.29
CA ASN A 328 -26.74 0.07 -0.58
C ASN A 328 -27.06 -0.35 -2.03
N ILE A 329 -28.28 -0.04 -2.49
CA ILE A 329 -28.74 -0.36 -3.85
C ILE A 329 -27.97 0.47 -4.88
N ARG A 330 -27.78 1.77 -4.61
CA ARG A 330 -26.98 2.65 -5.47
C ARG A 330 -25.53 2.19 -5.58
N TYR A 331 -24.92 1.79 -4.47
CA TYR A 331 -23.56 1.23 -4.45
C TYR A 331 -23.44 -0.03 -5.30
N VAL A 332 -24.37 -0.98 -5.13
CA VAL A 332 -24.39 -2.25 -5.89
C VAL A 332 -24.58 -1.99 -7.38
N ALA A 333 -25.45 -1.05 -7.75
CA ALA A 333 -25.66 -0.66 -9.14
C ALA A 333 -24.39 -0.07 -9.77
N LEU A 334 -23.74 0.89 -9.11
CA LEU A 334 -22.48 1.48 -9.59
C LEU A 334 -21.39 0.42 -9.77
N ASN A 335 -21.19 -0.44 -8.76
CA ASN A 335 -20.18 -1.51 -8.81
C ASN A 335 -20.40 -2.48 -9.98
N THR A 336 -21.65 -2.70 -10.35
CA THR A 336 -22.02 -3.63 -11.42
C THR A 336 -21.92 -2.97 -12.78
N LEU A 337 -22.36 -1.71 -12.90
CA LEU A 337 -22.22 -0.93 -14.12
C LEU A 337 -20.76 -0.81 -14.57
N ILE A 338 -19.80 -0.70 -13.63
CA ILE A 338 -18.35 -0.69 -13.96
C ILE A 338 -17.94 -1.92 -14.79
N ARG A 339 -18.46 -3.11 -14.47
CA ARG A 339 -18.17 -4.34 -15.22
C ARG A 339 -18.86 -4.34 -16.59
N VAL A 340 -20.09 -3.81 -16.65
CA VAL A 340 -20.93 -3.79 -17.86
C VAL A 340 -20.44 -2.82 -18.92
N VAL A 341 -19.74 -1.75 -18.56
CA VAL A 341 -19.22 -0.76 -19.53
C VAL A 341 -18.35 -1.41 -20.61
N ALA A 342 -17.61 -2.47 -20.28
CA ALA A 342 -16.80 -3.20 -21.26
C ALA A 342 -17.62 -4.00 -22.28
N ILE A 343 -18.86 -4.38 -21.93
CA ILE A 343 -19.75 -5.20 -22.76
C ILE A 343 -20.70 -4.31 -23.58
N GLU A 344 -21.43 -3.41 -22.91
CA GLU A 344 -22.49 -2.57 -23.49
C GLU A 344 -22.32 -1.09 -23.11
N PRO A 345 -21.32 -0.37 -23.67
CA PRO A 345 -21.02 1.01 -23.29
C PRO A 345 -22.16 1.99 -23.63
N ASN A 346 -22.87 1.75 -24.74
CA ASN A 346 -23.92 2.65 -25.23
C ASN A 346 -25.14 2.68 -24.28
N ALA A 347 -25.50 1.54 -23.70
CA ALA A 347 -26.63 1.45 -22.77
C ALA A 347 -26.31 2.19 -21.46
N VAL A 348 -25.08 2.01 -20.93
CA VAL A 348 -24.66 2.68 -19.69
C VAL A 348 -24.58 4.20 -19.87
N GLN A 349 -24.16 4.69 -21.04
CA GLN A 349 -24.07 6.13 -21.31
C GLN A 349 -25.41 6.87 -21.19
N ARG A 350 -26.56 6.20 -21.34
CA ARG A 350 -27.88 6.81 -21.14
C ARG A 350 -28.09 7.27 -19.70
N HIS A 351 -27.46 6.59 -18.74
CA HIS A 351 -27.54 6.90 -17.31
C HIS A 351 -26.37 7.78 -16.82
N ARG A 352 -25.59 8.40 -17.72
CA ARG A 352 -24.43 9.22 -17.35
C ARG A 352 -24.79 10.37 -16.39
N ASN A 353 -25.93 11.03 -16.60
CA ASN A 353 -26.32 12.20 -15.80
C ASN A 353 -26.58 11.78 -14.34
N THR A 354 -27.31 10.67 -14.14
CA THR A 354 -27.54 10.09 -12.81
C THR A 354 -26.26 9.61 -12.15
N ILE A 355 -25.28 9.10 -12.93
CA ILE A 355 -23.97 8.70 -12.39
C ILE A 355 -23.17 9.93 -11.93
N LEU A 356 -23.19 11.02 -12.68
CA LEU A 356 -22.54 12.28 -12.30
C LEU A 356 -23.17 12.90 -11.05
N GLU A 357 -24.50 12.80 -10.89
CA GLU A 357 -25.19 13.20 -9.67
C GLU A 357 -24.71 12.39 -8.45
N CYS A 358 -24.37 11.11 -8.62
CA CYS A 358 -23.82 10.26 -7.56
C CYS A 358 -22.41 10.70 -7.10
N LEU A 359 -21.68 11.54 -7.86
CA LEU A 359 -20.43 12.14 -7.39
C LEU A 359 -20.64 13.14 -6.25
N ARG A 360 -21.86 13.69 -6.13
CA ARG A 360 -22.24 14.63 -5.07
C ARG A 360 -22.94 13.94 -3.89
N ASP A 361 -22.94 12.61 -3.85
CA ASP A 361 -23.57 11.85 -2.78
C ASP A 361 -22.82 12.03 -1.44
N PRO A 362 -23.52 12.10 -0.29
CA PRO A 362 -22.85 12.18 1.01
C PRO A 362 -21.96 10.97 1.34
N ASP A 363 -22.25 9.79 0.77
CA ASP A 363 -21.48 8.57 1.04
C ASP A 363 -20.18 8.51 0.22
N ILE A 364 -19.05 8.40 0.92
CA ILE A 364 -17.70 8.31 0.34
C ILE A 364 -17.57 7.09 -0.59
N SER A 365 -18.20 5.97 -0.24
CA SER A 365 -18.13 4.72 -1.01
C SER A 365 -18.88 4.84 -2.34
N ILE A 366 -20.05 5.50 -2.33
CA ILE A 366 -20.82 5.80 -3.54
C ILE A 366 -20.02 6.76 -4.43
N ARG A 367 -19.49 7.86 -3.86
CA ARG A 367 -18.64 8.80 -4.61
C ARG A 367 -17.45 8.11 -5.25
N ARG A 368 -16.77 7.20 -4.55
CA ARG A 368 -15.64 6.42 -5.09
C ARG A 368 -16.04 5.59 -6.30
N ARG A 369 -17.12 4.81 -6.20
CA ARG A 369 -17.59 3.96 -7.31
C ARG A 369 -18.13 4.79 -8.47
N ALA A 370 -18.83 5.88 -8.20
CA ALA A 370 -19.30 6.81 -9.22
C ALA A 370 -18.12 7.47 -9.96
N LEU A 371 -17.04 7.79 -9.25
CA LEU A 371 -15.81 8.36 -9.83
C LEU A 371 -15.11 7.35 -10.73
N GLU A 372 -14.89 6.11 -10.26
CA GLU A 372 -14.34 5.01 -11.07
C GLU A 372 -15.16 4.81 -12.35
N LEU A 373 -16.49 4.70 -12.23
CA LEU A 373 -17.39 4.55 -13.35
C LEU A 373 -17.32 5.75 -14.31
N SER A 374 -17.28 6.97 -13.79
CA SER A 374 -17.20 8.19 -14.59
C SER A 374 -15.94 8.22 -15.45
N PHE A 375 -14.79 7.76 -14.93
CA PHE A 375 -13.55 7.64 -15.71
C PHE A 375 -13.65 6.56 -16.80
N THR A 376 -14.26 5.41 -16.50
CA THR A 376 -14.45 4.34 -17.51
C THR A 376 -15.41 4.74 -18.64
N LEU A 377 -16.30 5.71 -18.40
CA LEU A 377 -17.25 6.21 -19.40
C LEU A 377 -16.67 7.27 -20.33
N ILE A 378 -15.42 7.71 -20.13
CA ILE A 378 -14.81 8.75 -20.95
C ILE A 378 -14.46 8.21 -22.34
N ASN A 379 -14.97 8.91 -23.35
CA ASN A 379 -14.75 8.70 -24.78
C ASN A 379 -14.34 10.03 -25.44
N GLU A 380 -13.84 9.95 -26.68
CA GLU A 380 -13.44 11.12 -27.49
C GLU A 380 -14.56 12.16 -27.66
N SER A 381 -15.83 11.73 -27.70
CA SER A 381 -16.98 12.61 -27.88
C SER A 381 -17.44 13.33 -26.60
N ASN A 382 -17.21 12.74 -25.41
CA ASN A 382 -17.76 13.23 -24.15
C ASN A 382 -16.70 13.81 -23.20
N VAL A 383 -15.41 13.66 -23.52
CA VAL A 383 -14.26 14.07 -22.69
C VAL A 383 -14.36 15.52 -22.21
N ARG A 384 -14.77 16.46 -23.08
CA ARG A 384 -14.86 17.90 -22.72
C ARG A 384 -15.88 18.17 -21.61
N VAL A 385 -17.00 17.46 -21.63
CA VAL A 385 -18.09 17.65 -20.65
C VAL A 385 -17.74 16.95 -19.35
N LEU A 386 -17.28 15.69 -19.42
CA LEU A 386 -16.95 14.91 -18.23
C LEU A 386 -15.77 15.49 -17.46
N ILE A 387 -14.70 15.89 -18.14
CA ILE A 387 -13.54 16.50 -17.46
C ILE A 387 -13.90 17.82 -16.79
N ARG A 388 -14.82 18.61 -17.37
CA ARG A 388 -15.32 19.83 -16.73
C ARG A 388 -16.03 19.54 -15.40
N GLU A 389 -16.92 18.55 -15.38
CA GLU A 389 -17.61 18.14 -14.14
C GLU A 389 -16.66 17.52 -13.12
N LEU A 390 -15.68 16.71 -13.58
CA LEU A 390 -14.66 16.12 -12.72
C LEU A 390 -13.73 17.18 -12.10
N LEU A 391 -13.39 18.23 -12.83
CA LEU A 391 -12.64 19.39 -12.30
C LEU A 391 -13.47 20.19 -11.29
N ALA A 392 -14.77 20.36 -11.53
CA ALA A 392 -15.67 20.98 -10.55
C ALA A 392 -15.78 20.14 -9.27
N PHE A 393 -15.81 18.81 -9.40
CA PHE A 393 -15.77 17.90 -8.25
C PHE A 393 -14.42 17.96 -7.51
N LEU A 394 -13.29 18.07 -8.23
CA LEU A 394 -11.94 18.14 -7.64
C LEU A 394 -11.78 19.31 -6.66
N GLU A 395 -12.48 20.43 -6.92
CA GLU A 395 -12.44 21.63 -6.07
C GLU A 395 -13.08 21.39 -4.68
N VAL A 396 -14.14 20.57 -4.63
CA VAL A 396 -14.90 20.28 -3.40
C VAL A 396 -14.51 18.92 -2.78
N ALA A 397 -13.76 18.09 -3.50
CA ALA A 397 -13.44 16.72 -3.10
C ALA A 397 -12.54 16.64 -1.86
N ASP A 398 -12.73 15.57 -1.09
CA ASP A 398 -11.88 15.22 0.05
C ASP A 398 -10.45 14.89 -0.40
N ASN A 399 -9.46 15.12 0.47
CA ASN A 399 -8.05 14.92 0.16
C ASN A 399 -7.69 13.48 -0.25
N GLU A 400 -8.50 12.49 0.13
CA GLU A 400 -8.30 11.08 -0.26
C GLU A 400 -8.56 10.83 -1.76
N PHE A 401 -9.48 11.59 -2.38
CA PHE A 401 -9.83 11.40 -3.79
C PHE A 401 -8.86 12.12 -4.73
N LYS A 402 -8.27 13.25 -4.29
CA LYS A 402 -7.45 14.13 -5.13
C LYS A 402 -6.28 13.42 -5.83
N PRO A 403 -5.49 12.53 -5.18
CA PRO A 403 -4.39 11.83 -5.86
C PRO A 403 -4.87 10.92 -7.01
N THR A 404 -5.95 10.17 -6.78
CA THR A 404 -6.49 9.27 -7.81
C THR A 404 -7.15 10.06 -8.94
N MET A 405 -7.88 11.12 -8.61
CA MET A 405 -8.54 11.98 -9.59
C MET A 405 -7.55 12.68 -10.51
N THR A 406 -6.52 13.31 -9.95
CA THR A 406 -5.50 14.02 -10.74
C THR A 406 -4.79 13.07 -11.70
N SER A 407 -4.46 11.85 -11.24
CA SER A 407 -3.87 10.80 -12.07
C SER A 407 -4.80 10.37 -13.21
N GLN A 408 -6.07 10.11 -12.93
CA GLN A 408 -7.02 9.63 -13.93
C GLN A 408 -7.43 10.73 -14.92
N ILE A 409 -7.56 11.98 -14.47
CA ILE A 409 -7.77 13.15 -15.34
C ILE A 409 -6.57 13.31 -16.28
N GLY A 410 -5.34 13.20 -15.76
CA GLY A 410 -4.12 13.24 -16.58
C GLY A 410 -4.11 12.15 -17.65
N ILE A 411 -4.41 10.90 -17.27
CA ILE A 411 -4.49 9.77 -18.21
C ILE A 411 -5.59 9.97 -19.27
N ALA A 412 -6.77 10.45 -18.86
CA ALA A 412 -7.87 10.70 -19.77
C ALA A 412 -7.56 11.85 -20.76
N ALA A 413 -6.90 12.90 -20.29
CA ALA A 413 -6.46 14.01 -21.14
C ALA A 413 -5.35 13.55 -22.12
N ASP A 414 -4.38 12.76 -21.68
CA ASP A 414 -3.32 12.18 -22.54
C ASP A 414 -3.86 11.27 -23.66
N LYS A 415 -5.01 10.62 -23.43
CA LYS A 415 -5.58 9.64 -24.36
C LYS A 415 -6.65 10.23 -25.29
N PHE A 416 -7.53 11.09 -24.77
CA PHE A 416 -8.73 11.55 -25.47
C PHE A 416 -8.75 13.06 -25.71
N ALA A 417 -7.63 13.78 -25.53
CA ALA A 417 -7.59 15.21 -25.79
C ALA A 417 -7.93 15.54 -27.26
N PRO A 418 -8.90 16.43 -27.51
CA PRO A 418 -9.23 16.86 -28.87
C PRO A 418 -8.16 17.76 -29.48
N ASN A 419 -7.59 18.69 -28.69
CA ASN A 419 -6.56 19.63 -29.11
C ASN A 419 -5.45 19.70 -28.04
N LYS A 420 -4.19 19.87 -28.44
CA LYS A 420 -3.04 20.03 -27.52
C LYS A 420 -3.19 21.23 -26.59
N ARG A 421 -3.79 22.34 -27.06
CA ARG A 421 -4.10 23.52 -26.23
C ARG A 421 -5.10 23.21 -25.11
N TRP A 422 -6.16 22.48 -25.43
CA TRP A 422 -7.15 22.07 -24.43
C TRP A 422 -6.54 21.13 -23.38
N HIS A 423 -5.64 20.23 -23.81
CA HIS A 423 -4.90 19.37 -22.90
C HIS A 423 -4.03 20.21 -21.94
N PHE A 424 -3.30 21.20 -22.46
CA PHE A 424 -2.52 22.11 -21.65
C PHE A 424 -3.37 22.84 -20.60
N ASP A 425 -4.50 23.44 -21.01
CA ASP A 425 -5.38 24.20 -20.12
C ASP A 425 -6.01 23.31 -19.03
N THR A 426 -6.36 22.07 -19.39
CA THR A 426 -6.90 21.09 -18.45
C THR A 426 -5.88 20.75 -17.38
N MET A 427 -4.65 20.40 -17.78
CA MET A 427 -3.59 20.04 -16.84
C MET A 427 -3.15 21.23 -15.98
N LEU A 428 -3.12 22.44 -16.54
CA LEU A 428 -2.87 23.66 -15.77
C LEU A 428 -3.94 23.84 -14.68
N ARG A 429 -5.22 23.62 -15.00
CA ARG A 429 -6.30 23.72 -14.01
C ARG A 429 -6.20 22.65 -12.92
N VAL A 430 -5.79 21.42 -13.27
CA VAL A 430 -5.51 20.36 -12.29
C VAL A 430 -4.39 20.77 -11.34
N LEU A 431 -3.28 21.29 -11.89
CA LEU A 431 -2.17 21.78 -11.10
C LEU A 431 -2.63 22.88 -10.14
N CYS A 432 -3.36 23.89 -10.64
CA CYS A 432 -3.89 25.02 -9.84
C CYS A 432 -4.93 24.64 -8.76
N LEU A 433 -5.51 23.45 -8.77
CA LEU A 433 -6.52 23.03 -7.77
C LEU A 433 -5.98 22.00 -6.78
N ALA A 434 -5.10 21.11 -7.25
CA ALA A 434 -4.68 19.94 -6.48
C ALA A 434 -3.18 19.65 -6.66
N GLY A 435 -2.35 20.68 -6.89
CA GLY A 435 -0.91 20.53 -7.16
C GLY A 435 -0.18 19.61 -6.18
N ASN A 436 -0.41 19.72 -4.88
CA ASN A 436 0.28 18.90 -3.87
C ASN A 436 -0.07 17.40 -3.92
N PHE A 437 -1.13 17.02 -4.63
CA PHE A 437 -1.59 15.63 -4.77
C PHE A 437 -1.26 15.03 -6.14
N VAL A 438 -0.62 15.77 -7.03
CA VAL A 438 -0.25 15.30 -8.37
C VAL A 438 0.99 14.41 -8.29
N LYS A 439 0.93 13.22 -8.90
CA LYS A 439 2.08 12.32 -9.00
C LYS A 439 3.13 12.86 -9.97
N GLU A 440 4.41 12.65 -9.66
CA GLU A 440 5.57 13.07 -10.46
C GLU A 440 5.49 12.60 -11.93
N GLN A 441 4.98 11.40 -12.18
CA GLN A 441 4.80 10.85 -13.53
C GLN A 441 3.91 11.74 -14.41
N ILE A 442 2.79 12.25 -13.86
CA ILE A 442 1.88 13.16 -14.56
C ILE A 442 2.56 14.51 -14.79
N LEU A 443 3.34 14.98 -13.82
CA LEU A 443 4.13 16.20 -13.93
C LEU A 443 5.14 16.12 -15.09
N SER A 444 5.87 15.02 -15.16
CA SER A 444 6.85 14.76 -16.21
C SER A 444 6.21 14.63 -17.60
N SER A 445 5.02 14.02 -17.68
CA SER A 445 4.21 13.98 -18.90
C SER A 445 3.80 15.38 -19.35
N TYR A 446 3.38 16.23 -18.41
CA TYR A 446 3.01 17.61 -18.70
C TYR A 446 4.20 18.48 -19.17
N VAL A 447 5.36 18.35 -18.51
CA VAL A 447 6.61 19.00 -18.96
C VAL A 447 7.01 18.53 -20.35
N ARG A 448 6.90 17.22 -20.62
CA ARG A 448 7.15 16.63 -21.94
C ARG A 448 6.19 17.18 -23.01
N LEU A 449 4.91 17.36 -22.69
CA LEU A 449 3.93 17.95 -23.60
C LEU A 449 4.34 19.38 -24.00
N ILE A 450 4.80 20.19 -23.05
CA ILE A 450 5.25 21.57 -23.32
C ILE A 450 6.55 21.57 -24.14
N ALA A 451 7.52 20.71 -23.79
CA ALA A 451 8.80 20.60 -24.48
C ALA A 451 8.64 20.18 -25.96
N THR A 452 7.71 19.28 -26.25
CA THR A 452 7.46 18.74 -27.60
C THR A 452 6.60 19.65 -28.48
N THR A 453 5.97 20.69 -27.93
CA THR A 453 5.00 21.54 -28.66
C THR A 453 5.47 23.00 -28.74
N PRO A 454 6.42 23.34 -29.64
CA PRO A 454 7.07 24.65 -29.67
C PRO A 454 6.10 25.83 -29.90
N GLU A 455 5.06 25.61 -30.71
CA GLU A 455 4.06 26.63 -31.05
C GLU A 455 3.28 27.16 -29.83
N LEU A 456 3.13 26.35 -28.78
CA LEU A 456 2.37 26.67 -27.57
C LEU A 456 3.25 27.06 -26.38
N GLN A 457 4.59 27.05 -26.52
CA GLN A 457 5.51 27.32 -25.40
C GLN A 457 5.35 28.74 -24.84
N THR A 458 5.25 29.75 -25.71
CA THR A 458 5.04 31.15 -25.31
C THR A 458 3.76 31.30 -24.49
N TYR A 459 2.67 30.70 -24.97
CA TYR A 459 1.38 30.67 -24.30
C TYR A 459 1.45 29.97 -22.94
N ALA A 460 2.10 28.80 -22.91
CA ALA A 460 2.22 27.98 -21.72
C ALA A 460 2.94 28.70 -20.58
N VAL A 461 4.08 29.33 -20.90
CA VAL A 461 4.93 30.01 -19.91
C VAL A 461 4.25 31.26 -19.37
N GLN A 462 3.56 32.03 -20.21
CA GLN A 462 2.79 33.19 -19.75
C GLN A 462 1.68 32.79 -18.78
N LYS A 463 0.87 31.78 -19.13
CA LYS A 463 -0.18 31.29 -18.23
C LYS A 463 0.38 30.70 -16.94
N LEU A 464 1.46 29.93 -16.99
CA LEU A 464 2.11 29.39 -15.81
C LEU A 464 2.64 30.51 -14.90
N PHE A 465 3.27 31.54 -15.47
CA PHE A 465 3.77 32.70 -14.72
C PHE A 465 2.63 33.45 -14.00
N VAL A 466 1.52 33.72 -14.70
CA VAL A 466 0.36 34.40 -14.10
C VAL A 466 -0.27 33.58 -12.98
N ASN A 467 -0.38 32.26 -13.14
CA ASN A 467 -0.95 31.40 -12.09
C ASN A 467 0.00 31.25 -10.90
N LEU A 468 1.30 31.13 -11.14
CA LEU A 468 2.32 31.07 -10.08
C LEU A 468 2.39 32.36 -9.26
N LYS A 469 2.19 33.52 -9.91
CA LYS A 469 2.09 34.82 -9.21
C LYS A 469 0.83 34.94 -8.34
N LYS A 470 -0.25 34.21 -8.68
CA LYS A 470 -1.49 34.18 -7.90
C LYS A 470 -1.40 33.24 -6.69
N ASP A 471 -0.84 32.05 -6.88
CA ASP A 471 -0.75 31.03 -5.83
C ASP A 471 0.60 30.30 -5.88
N ILE A 472 1.38 30.45 -4.79
CA ILE A 472 2.68 29.78 -4.58
C ILE A 472 2.57 28.56 -3.66
N THR A 473 1.38 28.25 -3.13
CA THR A 473 1.21 27.19 -2.12
C THR A 473 1.31 25.78 -2.71
N GLN A 474 1.26 25.69 -4.04
CA GLN A 474 1.16 24.42 -4.76
C GLN A 474 2.52 24.02 -5.32
N GLU A 475 3.03 22.90 -4.83
CA GLU A 475 4.37 22.42 -5.12
C GLU A 475 4.55 22.07 -6.61
N SER A 476 3.67 21.23 -7.16
CA SER A 476 3.76 20.81 -8.57
C SER A 476 3.61 21.98 -9.56
N LEU A 477 2.79 22.98 -9.24
CA LEU A 477 2.69 24.21 -10.04
C LEU A 477 4.01 24.99 -10.01
N THR A 478 4.63 25.08 -8.83
CA THR A 478 5.92 25.76 -8.65
C THR A 478 7.05 25.05 -9.39
N GLN A 479 7.11 23.72 -9.33
CA GLN A 479 8.12 22.92 -10.02
C GLN A 479 8.04 23.07 -11.55
N VAL A 480 6.84 22.92 -12.12
CA VAL A 480 6.62 23.09 -13.57
C VAL A 480 6.85 24.54 -13.99
N GLY A 481 6.32 25.49 -13.21
CA GLY A 481 6.52 26.91 -13.45
C GLY A 481 8.01 27.27 -13.46
N ALA A 482 8.78 26.81 -12.47
CA ALA A 482 10.21 27.06 -12.39
C ALA A 482 10.98 26.48 -13.59
N TRP A 483 10.69 25.23 -13.97
CA TRP A 483 11.32 24.60 -15.13
C TRP A 483 10.98 25.32 -16.44
N CYS A 484 9.69 25.61 -16.69
CA CYS A 484 9.24 26.28 -17.91
C CYS A 484 9.78 27.71 -18.03
N ILE A 485 9.79 28.47 -16.93
CA ILE A 485 10.37 29.82 -16.89
C ILE A 485 11.88 29.75 -17.15
N GLY A 486 12.60 28.78 -16.57
CA GLY A 486 14.04 28.61 -16.78
C GLY A 486 14.41 28.29 -18.23
N GLU A 487 13.67 27.41 -18.91
CA GLU A 487 13.93 27.01 -20.30
C GLU A 487 13.47 28.05 -21.33
N PHE A 488 12.31 28.66 -21.11
CA PHE A 488 11.59 29.46 -22.11
C PHE A 488 11.41 30.93 -21.72
N ALA A 489 12.26 31.47 -20.83
CA ALA A 489 12.26 32.90 -20.48
C ALA A 489 12.35 33.83 -21.70
N ASP A 490 13.10 33.47 -22.74
CA ASP A 490 13.20 34.26 -23.98
C ASP A 490 11.82 34.48 -24.62
N ALA A 491 10.96 33.45 -24.58
CA ALA A 491 9.63 33.50 -25.14
C ALA A 491 8.68 34.34 -24.26
N LEU A 492 8.87 34.28 -22.94
CA LEU A 492 8.14 35.11 -21.98
C LEU A 492 8.44 36.61 -22.19
N LEU A 493 9.71 36.96 -22.38
CA LEU A 493 10.17 38.35 -22.53
C LEU A 493 9.84 38.97 -23.89
N LYS A 494 9.81 38.16 -24.97
CA LYS A 494 9.45 38.63 -26.32
C LYS A 494 8.00 39.08 -26.45
N GLY A 495 7.10 38.57 -25.60
CA GLY A 495 5.67 38.86 -25.65
C GLY A 495 5.03 38.36 -26.95
N GLY A 496 4.33 37.23 -26.91
CA GLY A 496 3.64 36.72 -28.10
C GLY A 496 2.39 37.53 -28.45
N GLN A 497 2.10 37.67 -29.75
CA GLN A 497 0.75 38.02 -30.24
C GLN A 497 -0.08 36.74 -30.28
N TYR A 498 -1.15 36.66 -29.47
CA TYR A 498 -2.11 35.55 -29.54
C TYR A 498 -3.55 36.07 -29.35
N GLU A 499 -4.47 35.42 -30.07
CA GLU A 499 -5.82 35.88 -30.44
C GLU A 499 -6.89 35.94 -29.32
N GLU A 500 -6.55 35.91 -28.03
CA GLU A 500 -7.55 36.12 -26.98
C GLU A 500 -7.09 37.19 -25.98
N GLU A 501 -7.90 38.26 -25.91
CA GLU A 501 -7.71 39.58 -25.28
C GLU A 501 -7.41 39.65 -23.77
N GLU A 502 -7.14 38.54 -23.07
CA GLU A 502 -6.82 38.61 -21.63
C GLU A 502 -5.37 38.22 -21.33
N LEU A 503 -4.56 39.26 -21.09
CA LEU A 503 -3.29 39.27 -20.35
C LEU A 503 -1.98 39.05 -21.12
N VAL A 504 -1.73 39.84 -22.18
CA VAL A 504 -0.33 40.17 -22.53
C VAL A 504 0.17 41.24 -21.54
N GLN A 505 0.48 40.84 -20.29
CA GLN A 505 1.33 41.68 -19.44
C GLN A 505 2.77 41.48 -19.90
N ALA A 506 3.39 42.55 -20.39
CA ALA A 506 4.83 42.56 -20.64
C ALA A 506 5.56 42.30 -19.33
N VAL A 507 6.09 41.09 -19.17
CA VAL A 507 6.81 40.67 -17.96
C VAL A 507 8.23 41.22 -18.03
N LYS A 508 8.63 41.98 -17.00
CA LYS A 508 10.01 42.46 -16.86
C LYS A 508 10.89 41.38 -16.25
N GLU A 509 12.18 41.35 -16.63
CA GLU A 509 13.17 40.43 -16.06
C GLU A 509 13.23 40.50 -14.52
N SER A 510 13.08 41.70 -13.95
CA SER A 510 13.05 41.91 -12.50
C SER A 510 11.90 41.21 -11.79
N GLU A 511 10.71 41.16 -12.40
CA GLU A 511 9.52 40.54 -11.80
C GLU A 511 9.65 39.02 -11.70
N VAL A 512 10.37 38.40 -12.64
CA VAL A 512 10.65 36.95 -12.62
C VAL A 512 11.59 36.62 -11.47
N VAL A 513 12.64 37.43 -11.26
CA VAL A 513 13.58 37.26 -10.15
C VAL A 513 12.89 37.53 -8.80
N ASP A 514 12.00 38.53 -8.73
CA ASP A 514 11.21 38.81 -7.53
C ASP A 514 10.29 37.65 -7.17
N LEU A 515 9.65 37.00 -8.15
CA LEU A 515 8.80 35.83 -7.94
C LEU A 515 9.59 34.65 -7.36
N PHE A 516 10.74 34.30 -7.93
CA PHE A 516 11.57 33.22 -7.40
C PHE A 516 12.16 33.55 -6.03
N ALA A 517 12.56 34.80 -5.78
CA ALA A 517 12.98 35.23 -4.46
C ALA A 517 11.83 35.16 -3.43
N LEU A 518 10.60 35.49 -3.82
CA LEU A 518 9.43 35.36 -2.97
C LEU A 518 9.18 33.88 -2.58
N ILE A 519 9.26 32.98 -3.56
CA ILE A 519 9.05 31.55 -3.33
C ILE A 519 10.13 30.99 -2.40
N LEU A 520 11.41 31.27 -2.67
CA LEU A 520 12.55 30.79 -1.86
C LEU A 520 12.52 31.29 -0.41
N ASN A 521 12.02 32.51 -0.17
CA ASN A 521 11.89 33.06 1.18
C ASN A 521 10.59 32.64 1.89
N SER A 522 9.70 31.92 1.21
CA SER A 522 8.44 31.48 1.77
C SER A 522 8.60 30.19 2.58
N SER A 523 7.68 29.94 3.52
CA SER A 523 7.62 28.66 4.24
C SER A 523 7.15 27.47 3.38
N TYR A 524 6.73 27.72 2.14
CA TYR A 524 6.26 26.70 1.19
C TYR A 524 7.39 26.19 0.28
N ALA A 525 8.61 26.71 0.43
CA ALA A 525 9.78 26.23 -0.29
C ALA A 525 10.21 24.86 0.24
N ASN A 526 9.77 23.81 -0.44
CA ASN A 526 10.31 22.46 -0.26
C ASN A 526 11.73 22.35 -0.88
N GLN A 527 12.48 21.34 -0.45
CA GLN A 527 13.80 21.00 -1.01
C GLN A 527 13.75 20.88 -2.54
N VAL A 528 12.84 20.06 -3.07
CA VAL A 528 12.70 19.83 -4.51
C VAL A 528 12.34 21.13 -5.26
N SER A 529 11.42 21.94 -4.72
CA SER A 529 11.09 23.24 -5.33
C SER A 529 12.30 24.18 -5.36
N THR A 530 13.11 24.21 -4.30
CA THR A 530 14.33 25.02 -4.20
C THR A 530 15.36 24.57 -5.24
N GLU A 531 15.57 23.27 -5.36
CA GLU A 531 16.41 22.62 -6.37
C GLU A 531 16.04 23.01 -7.82
N TYR A 532 14.75 22.99 -8.15
CA TYR A 532 14.24 23.42 -9.46
C TYR A 532 14.45 24.93 -9.69
N ILE A 533 14.17 25.75 -8.67
CA ILE A 533 14.33 27.22 -8.75
C ILE A 533 15.78 27.62 -8.90
N VAL A 534 16.71 27.00 -8.14
CA VAL A 534 18.15 27.28 -8.23
C VAL A 534 18.68 26.95 -9.64
N THR A 535 18.22 25.83 -10.22
CA THR A 535 18.53 25.46 -11.62
C THR A 535 17.93 26.46 -12.61
N ALA A 536 16.68 26.85 -12.42
CA ALA A 536 16.00 27.83 -13.28
C ALA A 536 16.68 29.19 -13.24
N LEU A 537 17.02 29.69 -12.04
CA LEU A 537 17.77 30.93 -11.82
C LEU A 537 19.09 30.91 -12.59
N MET A 538 19.81 29.79 -12.58
CA MET A 538 21.05 29.68 -13.34
C MET A 538 20.82 29.75 -14.85
N LYS A 539 19.80 29.06 -15.38
CA LYS A 539 19.42 29.16 -16.79
C LYS A 539 19.06 30.60 -17.19
N LEU A 540 18.33 31.32 -16.35
CA LEU A 540 17.95 32.72 -16.58
C LEU A 540 19.16 33.63 -16.82
N THR A 541 20.32 33.35 -16.22
CA THR A 541 21.54 34.17 -16.42
C THR A 541 22.04 34.19 -17.86
N THR A 542 21.69 33.18 -18.66
CA THR A 542 22.05 33.12 -20.10
C THR A 542 20.95 33.66 -21.02
N ARG A 543 19.75 33.87 -20.48
CA ARG A 543 18.54 34.25 -21.21
C ARG A 543 18.22 35.74 -21.00
N PHE A 544 18.54 36.29 -19.83
CA PHE A 544 18.40 37.70 -19.50
C PHE A 544 19.46 38.57 -20.17
N SER A 545 19.02 39.77 -20.58
CA SER A 545 19.90 40.78 -21.18
C SER A 545 20.34 41.84 -20.17
N ASP A 546 19.61 42.04 -19.05
CA ASP A 546 19.93 43.04 -18.04
C ASP A 546 21.00 42.58 -17.03
N PRO A 547 22.17 43.25 -16.96
CA PRO A 547 23.22 42.94 -16.00
C PRO A 547 22.77 43.07 -14.54
N SER A 548 21.81 43.97 -14.24
CA SER A 548 21.37 44.21 -12.86
C SER A 548 20.59 43.02 -12.28
N SER A 549 19.77 42.39 -13.14
CA SER A 549 19.00 41.20 -12.81
C SER A 549 19.90 39.98 -12.63
N VAL A 550 20.96 39.84 -13.46
CA VAL A 550 21.96 38.76 -13.33
C VAL A 550 22.75 38.86 -12.02
N GLU A 551 23.17 40.06 -11.62
CA GLU A 551 23.88 40.25 -10.34
C GLU A 551 22.98 39.95 -9.13
N ARG A 552 21.67 40.20 -9.25
CA ARG A 552 20.70 39.83 -8.22
C ARG A 552 20.54 38.32 -8.10
N VAL A 553 20.47 37.60 -9.22
CA VAL A 553 20.47 36.13 -9.24
C VAL A 553 21.74 35.58 -8.57
N ARG A 554 22.91 36.14 -8.89
CA ARG A 554 24.19 35.75 -8.28
C ARG A 554 24.17 35.88 -6.75
N ARG A 555 23.60 36.97 -6.21
CA ARG A 555 23.45 37.15 -4.75
C ARG A 555 22.51 36.11 -4.12
N ILE A 556 21.41 35.77 -4.79
CA ILE A 556 20.49 34.73 -4.30
C ILE A 556 21.21 33.38 -4.21
N LEU A 557 21.94 32.99 -5.26
CA LEU A 557 22.71 31.75 -5.27
C LEU A 557 23.79 31.73 -4.16
N GLN A 558 24.45 32.86 -3.89
CA GLN A 558 25.48 32.95 -2.84
C GLN A 558 24.92 32.64 -1.46
N ASN A 559 23.70 33.09 -1.16
CA ASN A 559 23.06 32.78 0.11
C ASN A 559 22.83 31.27 0.30
N HIS A 560 22.61 30.53 -0.79
CA HIS A 560 22.37 29.08 -0.75
C HIS A 560 23.65 28.22 -0.71
N GLN A 561 24.86 28.80 -0.79
CA GLN A 561 26.13 28.04 -0.63
C GLN A 561 26.30 27.42 0.76
N THR A 562 25.65 28.00 1.77
CA THR A 562 25.70 27.52 3.15
C THR A 562 24.42 26.79 3.56
N SER A 563 23.63 26.36 2.58
CA SER A 563 22.46 25.52 2.82
C SER A 563 22.85 24.24 3.55
N LEU A 564 21.98 23.77 4.45
CA LEU A 564 22.14 22.48 5.14
C LEU A 564 21.86 21.29 4.22
N ASP A 565 21.12 21.54 3.13
CA ASP A 565 20.78 20.53 2.15
C ASP A 565 21.89 20.38 1.11
N VAL A 566 22.39 19.15 0.97
CA VAL A 566 23.58 18.82 0.18
C VAL A 566 23.36 19.10 -1.31
N GLU A 567 22.20 18.75 -1.86
CA GLU A 567 21.88 18.97 -3.27
C GLU A 567 21.82 20.46 -3.62
N VAL A 568 21.08 21.23 -2.82
CA VAL A 568 20.98 22.69 -3.00
C VAL A 568 22.34 23.36 -2.83
N GLN A 569 23.12 22.94 -1.82
CA GLN A 569 24.46 23.44 -1.58
C GLN A 569 25.39 23.13 -2.77
N GLN A 570 25.41 21.89 -3.24
CA GLN A 570 26.24 21.44 -4.36
C GLN A 570 25.92 22.25 -5.61
N ARG A 571 24.64 22.34 -6.00
CA ARG A 571 24.20 23.14 -7.16
C ARG A 571 24.56 24.62 -7.02
N ALA A 572 24.35 25.21 -5.83
CA ALA A 572 24.69 26.62 -5.61
C ALA A 572 26.19 26.88 -5.75
N VAL A 573 27.05 26.01 -5.19
CA VAL A 573 28.51 26.13 -5.29
C VAL A 573 28.99 25.94 -6.73
N GLU A 574 28.51 24.91 -7.43
CA GLU A 574 28.83 24.66 -8.83
C GLU A 574 28.39 25.80 -9.75
N TYR A 575 27.16 26.29 -9.59
CA TYR A 575 26.63 27.40 -10.39
C TYR A 575 27.40 28.69 -10.15
N ILE A 576 27.83 28.97 -8.91
CA ILE A 576 28.66 30.14 -8.62
C ILE A 576 30.05 30.02 -9.23
N ASN A 577 30.65 28.84 -9.20
CA ASN A 577 31.91 28.59 -9.88
C ASN A 577 31.78 28.77 -11.41
N LEU A 578 30.63 28.42 -11.99
CA LEU A 578 30.34 28.60 -13.42
C LEU A 578 30.28 30.08 -13.85
N PHE A 579 29.98 31.03 -12.94
CA PHE A 579 30.08 32.47 -13.26
C PHE A 579 31.51 32.90 -13.61
N GLY A 580 32.54 32.16 -13.17
CA GLY A 580 33.94 32.40 -13.55
C GLY A 580 34.23 32.05 -15.02
N PHE A 581 33.37 31.27 -15.68
CA PHE A 581 33.57 30.75 -17.04
C PHE A 581 32.41 31.10 -17.98
N GLU A 582 32.29 32.37 -18.36
CA GLU A 582 31.14 32.89 -19.10
C GLU A 582 30.89 32.23 -20.48
N GLN A 583 31.94 31.88 -21.23
CA GLN A 583 31.79 31.19 -22.53
C GLN A 583 31.26 29.76 -22.37
N ILE A 584 31.76 29.05 -21.35
CA ILE A 584 31.32 27.67 -21.05
C ILE A 584 29.88 27.68 -20.54
N ARG A 585 29.52 28.67 -19.72
CA ARG A 585 28.15 28.84 -19.19
C ARG A 585 27.09 28.88 -20.28
N ARG A 586 27.34 29.60 -21.39
CA ARG A 586 26.39 29.68 -22.51
C ARG A 586 26.22 28.35 -23.25
N GLY A 587 27.30 27.59 -23.44
CA GLY A 587 27.26 26.29 -24.10
C GLY A 587 26.62 25.19 -23.24
N VAL A 588 26.90 25.17 -21.94
CA VAL A 588 26.34 24.17 -21.01
C VAL A 588 24.84 24.40 -20.76
N LEU A 589 24.38 25.64 -20.77
CA LEU A 589 22.98 26.02 -20.50
C LEU A 589 22.18 26.27 -21.79
N GLU A 590 22.48 25.55 -22.88
CA GLU A 590 21.61 25.52 -24.05
C GLU A 590 20.26 24.85 -23.74
N LYS A 591 19.27 25.03 -24.62
CA LYS A 591 17.94 24.45 -24.44
C LYS A 591 18.04 22.93 -24.47
N MET A 592 17.40 22.29 -23.50
CA MET A 592 17.39 20.84 -23.44
C MET A 592 16.69 20.26 -24.68
N PRO A 593 17.24 19.19 -25.30
CA PRO A 593 16.57 18.53 -26.41
C PRO A 593 15.22 17.98 -25.95
N PRO A 594 14.18 18.00 -26.81
CA PRO A 594 12.88 17.48 -26.44
C PRO A 594 13.01 15.97 -26.12
N PRO A 595 12.51 15.50 -24.96
CA PRO A 595 12.64 14.11 -24.58
C PRO A 595 11.93 13.21 -25.59
N GLN A 596 12.59 12.12 -25.99
CA GLN A 596 12.04 11.17 -26.97
C GLN A 596 10.75 10.54 -26.41
N ILE A 597 9.72 10.45 -27.27
CA ILE A 597 8.48 9.76 -26.96
C ILE A 597 8.76 8.26 -27.05
N LYS A 598 9.35 7.66 -26.00
CA LYS A 598 9.32 6.21 -25.87
C LYS A 598 7.88 5.83 -25.59
N GLU A 599 7.26 4.99 -26.42
CA GLU A 599 5.88 4.52 -26.23
C GLU A 599 5.68 3.85 -24.86
N GLU A 600 6.75 3.28 -24.32
CA GLU A 600 6.87 2.69 -22.98
C GLU A 600 6.85 3.72 -21.83
N SER A 601 7.16 4.99 -22.12
CA SER A 601 7.21 6.08 -21.14
C SER A 601 5.93 6.92 -21.08
N ARG A 602 4.89 6.51 -21.81
CA ARG A 602 3.55 7.02 -21.60
C ARG A 602 3.12 6.50 -20.23
N VAL A 603 2.42 7.31 -19.42
CA VAL A 603 1.90 6.90 -18.10
C VAL A 603 1.03 5.63 -18.19
N LEU A 604 0.57 5.35 -19.40
CA LEU A 604 -0.04 4.11 -19.83
C LEU A 604 1.06 3.16 -20.35
N GLY A 605 1.12 1.95 -19.80
CA GLY A 605 1.55 0.79 -20.60
C GLY A 605 0.83 0.75 -21.96
N PRO A 606 1.25 -0.13 -22.88
CA PRO A 606 0.90 -0.05 -24.30
C PRO A 606 -0.60 0.25 -24.48
N ALA A 607 -0.91 1.25 -25.31
CA ALA A 607 -2.28 1.47 -25.75
C ALA A 607 -2.83 0.12 -26.24
N PRO A 608 -4.08 -0.26 -25.93
CA PRO A 608 -4.70 -1.38 -26.60
C PRO A 608 -4.77 -0.98 -28.08
N THR A 609 -3.74 -1.39 -28.83
CA THR A 609 -3.83 -1.50 -30.27
C THR A 609 -5.08 -2.31 -30.47
N LYS A 610 -6.01 -1.74 -31.25
CA LYS A 610 -7.19 -2.43 -31.72
C LYS A 610 -6.70 -3.81 -32.19
N LYS A 611 -6.94 -4.85 -31.38
CA LYS A 611 -6.87 -6.22 -31.87
C LYS A 611 -7.94 -6.27 -32.93
N ALA A 612 -7.50 -6.04 -34.17
CA ALA A 612 -8.26 -6.40 -35.34
C ALA A 612 -8.73 -7.82 -35.12
N LYS A 613 -10.05 -8.00 -35.24
CA LYS A 613 -10.76 -9.25 -35.10
C LYS A 613 -10.00 -10.38 -35.80
N ALA A 614 -9.42 -11.28 -35.01
CA ALA A 614 -8.97 -12.59 -35.45
C ALA A 614 -9.19 -13.59 -34.30
N ALA A 615 -10.45 -13.78 -33.96
CA ALA A 615 -10.94 -14.93 -33.22
C ALA A 615 -12.26 -15.37 -33.86
N ALA A 616 -12.15 -15.86 -35.10
CA ALA A 616 -13.10 -16.76 -35.71
C ALA A 616 -12.26 -17.87 -36.35
N ASN A 617 -12.65 -19.12 -36.11
CA ASN A 617 -11.99 -20.38 -36.49
C ASN A 617 -10.92 -20.93 -35.53
N ARG A 618 -11.37 -21.40 -34.36
CA ARG A 618 -10.86 -22.70 -33.87
C ARG A 618 -11.49 -23.79 -34.73
N ARG A 619 -10.61 -24.50 -35.42
CA ARG A 619 -10.85 -25.56 -36.38
C ARG A 619 -11.57 -26.74 -35.72
N SER A 620 -12.63 -27.18 -36.39
CA SER A 620 -13.11 -28.55 -36.38
C SER A 620 -11.99 -29.51 -36.84
N LYS A 621 -11.90 -30.65 -36.15
CA LYS A 621 -11.25 -31.87 -36.68
C LYS A 621 -11.93 -32.26 -37.99
N ILE A 622 -11.15 -32.52 -39.04
CA ILE A 622 -11.32 -33.64 -40.00
C ILE A 622 -10.14 -33.64 -41.01
N VAL A 623 -9.37 -34.74 -40.96
CA VAL A 623 -8.76 -35.50 -42.08
C VAL A 623 -7.63 -34.87 -42.95
N LYS A 624 -6.44 -35.50 -42.91
CA LYS A 624 -5.30 -35.45 -43.88
C LYS A 624 -5.73 -35.95 -45.29
N PRO A 625 -5.00 -35.78 -46.44
CA PRO A 625 -3.53 -35.60 -46.61
C PRO A 625 -3.03 -34.72 -47.82
N THR A 626 -1.68 -34.65 -47.95
CA THR A 626 -0.81 -34.52 -49.18
C THR A 626 -0.78 -33.19 -49.96
N GLU A 627 0.34 -32.46 -49.94
CA GLU A 627 1.56 -32.48 -50.81
C GLU A 627 1.41 -31.62 -52.09
N GLN A 628 2.41 -30.73 -52.32
CA GLN A 628 2.64 -29.82 -53.46
C GLN A 628 2.14 -28.37 -53.32
N ASP A 629 2.99 -27.50 -52.77
CA ASP A 629 3.50 -26.32 -53.50
C ASP A 629 4.52 -25.55 -52.65
N LEU A 630 5.79 -25.95 -52.82
CA LEU A 630 6.98 -25.19 -52.48
C LEU A 630 7.64 -24.87 -53.82
N LEU A 631 7.60 -23.62 -54.29
CA LEU A 631 8.53 -22.99 -55.26
C LEU A 631 7.83 -21.83 -56.01
N ASP A 632 7.86 -20.61 -55.47
CA ASP A 632 8.21 -19.41 -56.26
C ASP A 632 8.36 -18.17 -55.36
N ILE A 633 9.58 -18.01 -54.85
CA ILE A 633 10.12 -16.71 -54.43
C ILE A 633 11.29 -16.47 -55.37
N MET A 634 11.13 -15.55 -56.33
CA MET A 634 12.18 -14.79 -57.01
C MET A 634 11.52 -13.94 -58.12
N ASP A 635 11.47 -12.61 -57.98
CA ASP A 635 12.30 -11.68 -58.73
C ASP A 635 11.86 -10.21 -58.52
N THR A 636 12.75 -9.31 -58.89
CA THR A 636 12.97 -7.96 -58.36
C THR A 636 12.35 -6.84 -59.26
N PRO A 637 12.78 -5.56 -59.23
CA PRO A 637 11.93 -4.40 -58.94
C PRO A 637 11.71 -3.48 -60.16
N SER A 638 10.75 -2.53 -60.14
CA SER A 638 10.94 -1.21 -60.81
C SER A 638 9.79 -0.21 -60.68
N THR A 639 10.28 1.01 -60.54
CA THR A 639 9.82 2.40 -60.62
C THR A 639 8.86 2.79 -61.77
N THR A 640 8.25 3.98 -61.59
CA THR A 640 7.82 5.03 -62.56
C THR A 640 6.36 5.13 -63.08
N MET A 641 5.69 6.21 -62.59
CA MET A 641 4.96 7.31 -63.26
C MET A 641 3.86 7.05 -64.33
N ALA A 642 2.61 7.44 -63.97
CA ALA A 642 1.55 8.28 -64.65
C ALA A 642 1.24 8.12 -66.17
N PRO A 643 0.15 8.68 -66.79
CA PRO A 643 -1.03 9.46 -66.30
C PRO A 643 -2.42 9.08 -66.94
N SER A 644 -3.47 9.81 -66.53
CA SER A 644 -4.82 10.02 -67.16
C SER A 644 -5.79 8.82 -67.21
N ASN A 645 -7.10 8.91 -66.96
CA ASN A 645 -8.04 10.01 -67.15
C ASN A 645 -9.34 9.77 -66.33
N ASP A 646 -10.08 10.85 -66.09
CA ASP A 646 -11.54 10.92 -65.85
C ASP A 646 -12.14 10.84 -64.41
N ARG A 647 -12.70 12.00 -64.02
CA ARG A 647 -13.90 12.28 -63.18
C ARG A 647 -13.75 12.52 -61.66
N GLN A 648 -13.88 13.81 -61.31
CA GLN A 648 -14.40 14.37 -60.05
C GLN A 648 -15.79 13.77 -59.72
N GLY A 649 -16.28 13.59 -58.49
CA GLY A 649 -15.80 13.87 -57.13
C GLY A 649 -16.88 13.49 -56.10
N SER A 650 -16.52 13.46 -54.81
CA SER A 650 -17.38 13.59 -53.60
C SER A 650 -18.49 12.54 -53.32
N ASN A 651 -18.31 11.75 -52.25
CA ASN A 651 -19.37 11.03 -51.52
C ASN A 651 -19.19 11.19 -49.99
N SER A 652 -19.23 12.43 -49.53
CA SER A 652 -19.50 12.76 -48.12
C SER A 652 -20.95 13.21 -47.96
N ASP A 653 -21.93 12.34 -48.24
CA ASP A 653 -23.31 12.53 -47.75
C ASP A 653 -24.24 11.29 -47.90
N LEU A 654 -23.80 10.12 -47.46
CA LEU A 654 -24.69 8.95 -47.32
C LEU A 654 -25.41 8.90 -45.95
N LEU A 655 -25.49 10.04 -45.25
CA LEU A 655 -26.30 10.22 -44.02
C LEU A 655 -27.65 10.91 -44.28
N ALA A 656 -28.11 11.02 -45.53
CA ALA A 656 -29.37 11.70 -45.85
C ALA A 656 -30.39 10.89 -46.68
N ASP A 657 -30.12 9.62 -47.04
CA ASP A 657 -30.98 8.83 -47.95
C ASP A 657 -31.68 7.61 -47.29
N ILE A 658 -31.98 7.70 -45.98
CA ILE A 658 -32.93 6.78 -45.31
C ILE A 658 -34.12 7.50 -44.67
N LEU A 659 -34.32 8.77 -45.03
CA LEU A 659 -35.53 9.52 -44.71
C LEU A 659 -36.15 10.04 -46.00
N GLY A 660 -36.66 9.11 -46.81
CA GLY A 660 -37.55 9.45 -47.91
C GLY A 660 -38.79 10.18 -47.39
N SER A 661 -39.04 11.39 -47.88
CA SER A 661 -39.91 11.62 -49.05
C SER A 661 -40.37 13.08 -49.11
N GLY A 662 -40.40 13.61 -50.34
CA GLY A 662 -41.15 14.82 -50.71
C GLY A 662 -42.65 14.71 -50.45
N LEU A 663 -43.45 15.76 -50.68
CA LEU A 663 -43.39 16.75 -51.77
C LEU A 663 -43.94 18.13 -51.32
N THR A 664 -43.36 19.26 -51.78
CA THR A 664 -43.76 20.06 -52.98
C THR A 664 -43.19 21.50 -52.94
N SER A 665 -42.52 21.85 -54.06
CA SER A 665 -42.52 23.12 -54.83
C SER A 665 -42.10 24.49 -54.23
N ASP A 666 -41.06 25.02 -54.89
CA ASP A 666 -40.98 26.32 -55.60
C ASP A 666 -40.34 27.58 -54.97
N THR A 667 -39.13 27.85 -55.50
CA THR A 667 -38.64 29.08 -56.16
C THR A 667 -38.01 30.27 -55.39
N THR A 668 -36.83 30.64 -55.91
CA THR A 668 -36.18 31.98 -56.06
C THR A 668 -35.24 32.57 -54.99
N ARG A 669 -33.93 32.50 -55.33
CA ARG A 669 -32.87 33.54 -55.44
C ARG A 669 -32.51 34.50 -54.26
N ALA A 670 -31.24 34.37 -53.85
CA ALA A 670 -30.12 35.35 -53.92
C ALA A 670 -29.70 36.24 -52.72
N GLN A 671 -28.39 36.11 -52.41
CA GLN A 671 -27.36 37.09 -51.99
C GLN A 671 -27.34 37.70 -50.57
N ASP A 672 -26.20 37.46 -49.88
CA ASP A 672 -25.63 38.21 -48.74
C ASP A 672 -25.25 39.66 -49.16
N PRO A 673 -25.24 40.67 -48.24
CA PRO A 673 -24.09 40.91 -47.35
C PRO A 673 -24.34 41.61 -45.98
N ASN A 674 -23.34 41.47 -45.10
CA ASN A 674 -22.87 42.39 -44.04
C ASN A 674 -23.55 43.78 -43.87
N THR A 675 -23.99 44.13 -42.65
CA THR A 675 -23.43 45.18 -41.76
C THR A 675 -24.38 45.57 -40.63
N SER A 676 -23.80 45.69 -39.43
CA SER A 676 -24.09 46.56 -38.27
C SER A 676 -25.36 47.44 -38.21
N SER A 677 -25.95 47.37 -37.00
CA SER A 677 -26.37 48.51 -36.15
C SER A 677 -27.74 49.17 -36.34
N ILE A 678 -28.35 49.39 -35.17
CA ILE A 678 -29.20 50.54 -34.79
C ILE A 678 -30.59 50.54 -35.44
N MET A 679 -31.70 50.31 -34.72
CA MET A 679 -32.29 51.00 -33.54
C MET A 679 -33.69 51.44 -34.01
N ASP A 680 -34.56 51.81 -33.06
CA ASP A 680 -35.88 52.42 -33.27
C ASP A 680 -37.02 51.41 -33.56
N LEU A 681 -38.24 51.51 -33.02
CA LEU A 681 -38.97 52.69 -32.57
C LEU A 681 -40.31 52.24 -31.92
N PHE A 682 -40.81 53.00 -30.94
CA PHE A 682 -42.09 52.90 -30.20
C PHE A 682 -42.25 51.75 -29.16
N GLY A 683 -42.51 51.95 -27.87
CA GLY A 683 -42.78 53.15 -27.08
C GLY A 683 -43.72 52.85 -25.89
N SER A 684 -43.40 53.47 -24.73
CA SER A 684 -44.24 53.71 -23.52
C SER A 684 -44.57 52.51 -22.60
N GLY A 685 -44.45 52.54 -21.27
CA GLY A 685 -44.11 53.55 -20.25
C GLY A 685 -44.53 52.97 -18.87
N ILE A 686 -43.70 53.02 -17.83
CA ILE A 686 -43.82 53.76 -16.53
C ILE A 686 -43.11 52.85 -15.50
N GLY A 687 -42.26 53.23 -14.54
CA GLY A 687 -41.68 54.50 -14.11
C GLY A 687 -40.84 54.27 -12.83
N SER A 688 -39.57 54.70 -12.91
CA SER A 688 -38.76 55.44 -11.90
C SER A 688 -38.53 54.86 -10.47
N SER A 689 -37.35 54.97 -9.83
CA SER A 689 -36.19 55.87 -10.01
C SER A 689 -34.96 55.40 -9.22
N THR A 690 -33.77 55.70 -9.77
CA THR A 690 -32.38 55.67 -9.28
C THR A 690 -32.11 56.79 -8.21
N PRO A 691 -30.88 57.16 -7.72
CA PRO A 691 -29.51 56.87 -8.23
C PRO A 691 -28.27 56.84 -7.27
N SER A 692 -27.11 56.55 -7.88
CA SER A 692 -25.79 57.23 -7.76
C SER A 692 -24.76 56.93 -6.65
N ALA A 693 -23.51 57.24 -7.01
CA ALA A 693 -22.20 56.80 -6.51
C ALA A 693 -21.54 57.70 -5.42
N MET A 694 -20.39 57.20 -4.90
CA MET A 694 -19.36 57.75 -3.98
C MET A 694 -19.05 59.27 -4.09
N PRO A 695 -18.53 60.01 -3.05
CA PRO A 695 -17.28 59.69 -2.31
C PRO A 695 -17.07 60.22 -0.84
N SER A 696 -16.02 59.65 -0.20
CA SER A 696 -15.05 60.13 0.82
C SER A 696 -15.33 61.12 1.99
N SER A 697 -14.83 60.69 3.17
CA SER A 697 -14.19 61.46 4.29
C SER A 697 -15.13 62.29 5.18
N SER A 698 -14.91 62.55 6.48
CA SER A 698 -13.84 62.29 7.47
C SER A 698 -14.36 62.72 8.85
N GLY A 699 -13.69 62.30 9.94
CA GLY A 699 -13.78 62.93 11.27
C GLY A 699 -13.75 61.91 12.42
N LEU A 700 -12.59 61.60 12.98
CA LEU A 700 -11.96 62.27 14.15
C LEU A 700 -12.51 61.70 15.48
N ASP A 701 -11.75 61.37 16.52
CA ASP A 701 -10.34 61.71 16.79
C ASP A 701 -9.78 60.96 18.02
N THR A 702 -8.44 61.07 18.19
CA THR A 702 -7.69 61.25 19.45
C THR A 702 -7.50 60.09 20.46
N LEU A 703 -6.31 59.75 21.02
CA LEU A 703 -4.93 60.31 21.09
C LEU A 703 -3.94 59.13 21.37
N SER A 704 -2.77 58.96 20.71
CA SER A 704 -1.49 59.74 20.80
C SER A 704 -0.76 59.50 22.15
N LEU A 705 0.55 59.31 22.31
CA LEU A 705 1.76 59.50 21.47
C LEU A 705 3.00 58.87 22.16
N SER A 706 3.97 58.51 21.32
CA SER A 706 5.39 58.13 21.46
C SER A 706 6.24 58.50 22.70
N THR A 707 7.35 57.76 22.91
CA THR A 707 8.74 58.27 22.68
C THR A 707 9.81 57.18 22.89
N VAL A 708 10.87 57.25 22.08
CA VAL A 708 12.06 56.39 22.09
C VAL A 708 13.17 57.05 22.94
N SER A 709 13.91 56.26 23.72
CA SER A 709 15.34 56.52 24.02
C SER A 709 16.07 55.27 24.53
N THR A 710 17.34 55.16 24.13
CA THR A 710 18.30 54.06 24.28
C THR A 710 19.15 54.17 25.56
N SER A 711 19.54 53.04 26.17
CA SER A 711 20.80 52.87 26.94
C SER A 711 21.09 51.38 27.26
N GLN A 712 22.34 51.10 27.64
CA GLN A 712 23.16 49.90 27.37
C GLN A 712 23.18 48.74 28.41
N GLN A 713 23.49 47.53 27.91
CA GLN A 713 24.35 46.41 28.39
C GLN A 713 24.23 45.71 29.79
N GLY A 714 23.85 44.40 29.73
CA GLY A 714 24.48 43.20 30.37
C GLY A 714 24.13 42.78 31.82
N PRO A 715 24.32 41.51 32.28
CA PRO A 715 24.59 40.22 31.60
C PRO A 715 23.67 39.02 32.00
N SER A 716 23.60 38.00 31.12
CA SER A 716 23.32 36.55 31.36
C SER A 716 22.36 36.07 32.48
N GLY A 717 21.25 35.42 32.11
CA GLY A 717 20.40 34.65 33.03
C GLY A 717 19.75 33.42 32.36
N SER A 718 20.05 32.23 32.88
CA SER A 718 19.68 30.89 32.38
C SER A 718 18.24 30.72 31.90
N HIS A 719 18.05 30.16 30.69
CA HIS A 719 16.75 29.72 30.20
C HIS A 719 16.18 28.56 31.04
N GLY A 720 15.05 28.80 31.73
CA GLY A 720 14.29 27.76 32.44
C GLY A 720 13.55 26.82 31.49
N ILE A 721 13.33 25.56 31.89
CA ILE A 721 12.66 24.54 31.07
C ILE A 721 11.14 24.71 31.21
N ALA A 722 10.44 25.04 30.13
CA ALA A 722 8.97 25.08 30.12
C ALA A 722 8.39 23.66 30.26
N CYS A 723 7.59 23.46 31.31
CA CYS A 723 6.94 22.19 31.65
C CYS A 723 5.44 22.18 31.35
N TYR A 724 4.79 23.35 31.33
CA TYR A 724 3.38 23.48 31.03
C TYR A 724 3.09 24.83 30.37
N ASN A 725 2.32 24.86 29.29
CA ASN A 725 1.83 26.09 28.67
C ASN A 725 0.46 25.81 28.05
N ALA A 726 -0.59 25.90 28.87
CA ALA A 726 -1.98 25.78 28.45
C ALA A 726 -2.90 26.45 29.47
N ASN A 727 -4.12 26.82 29.06
CA ASN A 727 -5.14 27.45 29.91
C ASN A 727 -4.61 28.69 30.66
N ASP A 728 -3.92 29.55 29.94
CA ASP A 728 -3.32 30.81 30.41
C ASP A 728 -2.27 30.70 31.53
N LEU A 729 -1.83 29.49 31.89
CA LEU A 729 -0.77 29.27 32.87
C LEU A 729 0.49 28.71 32.20
N ASN A 730 1.60 29.43 32.32
CA ASN A 730 2.92 28.96 31.91
C ASN A 730 3.73 28.55 33.15
N VAL A 731 4.22 27.31 33.19
CA VAL A 731 5.06 26.80 34.28
C VAL A 731 6.43 26.42 33.76
N THR A 732 7.45 27.09 34.26
CA THR A 732 8.86 26.85 33.93
C THR A 732 9.61 26.30 35.14
N PHE A 733 10.60 25.44 34.92
CA PHE A 733 11.42 24.87 35.99
C PHE A 733 12.87 25.28 35.81
N GLN A 734 13.48 25.71 36.90
CA GLN A 734 14.91 25.98 37.00
C GLN A 734 15.52 25.01 38.01
N VAL A 735 16.49 24.21 37.58
CA VAL A 735 17.12 23.19 38.41
C VAL A 735 18.55 23.61 38.73
N GLN A 736 18.92 23.56 40.00
CA GLN A 736 20.29 23.77 40.50
C GLN A 736 20.72 22.55 41.32
N ARG A 737 21.97 22.11 41.14
CA ARG A 737 22.54 20.97 41.87
C ARG A 737 23.68 21.45 42.75
N ASN A 738 23.63 21.11 44.03
CA ASN A 738 24.71 21.42 44.97
C ASN A 738 25.74 20.29 44.99
N ALA A 739 26.99 20.60 45.32
CA ALA A 739 28.15 19.69 45.27
C ALA A 739 27.99 18.38 46.06
N GLU A 740 27.02 18.30 46.99
CA GLU A 740 26.73 17.13 47.82
C GLU A 740 25.70 16.16 47.22
N GLY A 741 25.30 16.33 45.94
CA GLY A 741 24.36 15.40 45.27
C GLY A 741 22.89 15.61 45.61
N MET A 742 22.54 16.74 46.23
CA MET A 742 21.17 17.22 46.43
C MET A 742 20.75 18.11 45.26
N ILE A 743 19.56 17.86 44.70
CA ILE A 743 19.00 18.62 43.58
C ILE A 743 17.90 19.55 44.12
N GLN A 744 18.02 20.85 43.86
CA GLN A 744 17.01 21.87 44.16
C GLN A 744 16.37 22.31 42.85
N ALA A 745 15.05 22.12 42.71
CA ALA A 745 14.29 22.57 41.55
C ALA A 745 13.27 23.64 41.98
N THR A 746 13.25 24.75 41.27
CA THR A 746 12.30 25.85 41.48
C THR A 746 11.33 25.88 40.30
N ALA A 747 10.06 25.60 40.57
CA ALA A 747 8.97 25.78 39.62
C ALA A 747 8.51 27.25 39.67
N LYS A 748 8.37 27.89 38.52
CA LYS A 748 7.88 29.26 38.36
C LYS A 748 6.61 29.24 37.54
N PHE A 749 5.51 29.71 38.12
CA PHE A 749 4.18 29.81 37.55
C PHE A 749 3.96 31.25 37.09
N GLN A 750 3.57 31.46 35.84
CA GLN A 750 3.28 32.77 35.28
C GLN A 750 1.87 32.74 34.68
N ASN A 751 1.02 33.68 35.10
CA ASN A 751 -0.29 33.86 34.48
C ASN A 751 -0.14 34.74 33.24
N THR A 752 -0.51 34.19 32.09
CA THR A 752 -0.36 34.79 30.76
C THR A 752 -1.67 35.40 30.26
N SER A 753 -2.77 35.27 31.02
CA SER A 753 -4.05 35.90 30.68
C SER A 753 -3.99 37.42 30.83
N SER A 754 -4.78 38.12 30.01
CA SER A 754 -4.86 39.58 30.00
C SER A 754 -5.94 40.15 30.93
N SER A 755 -6.89 39.36 31.43
CA SER A 755 -7.97 39.86 32.33
C SER A 755 -8.43 38.94 33.47
N ALA A 756 -7.99 37.67 33.55
CA ALA A 756 -8.49 36.71 34.54
C ALA A 756 -7.47 36.34 35.63
N ALA A 757 -7.89 36.28 36.90
CA ALA A 757 -7.04 35.82 38.00
C ALA A 757 -7.17 34.29 38.20
N LEU A 758 -6.04 33.59 38.34
CA LEU A 758 -5.99 32.16 38.66
C LEU A 758 -5.92 31.97 40.17
N SER A 759 -6.68 31.00 40.71
CA SER A 759 -6.70 30.71 42.15
C SER A 759 -6.34 29.26 42.45
N ASN A 760 -5.87 28.98 43.67
CA ASN A 760 -5.43 27.65 44.13
C ASN A 760 -4.34 27.00 43.27
N VAL A 761 -3.35 27.80 42.82
CA VAL A 761 -2.23 27.30 42.03
C VAL A 761 -1.28 26.51 42.93
N GLY A 762 -1.06 25.23 42.62
CA GLY A 762 -0.14 24.37 43.36
C GLY A 762 0.36 23.18 42.56
N LEU A 763 1.58 22.75 42.87
CA LEU A 763 2.21 21.57 42.29
C LEU A 763 2.37 20.48 43.36
N GLN A 764 2.03 19.25 43.00
CA GLN A 764 2.38 18.05 43.76
C GLN A 764 3.42 17.26 42.96
N ALA A 765 4.42 16.70 43.64
CA ALA A 765 5.49 15.93 43.03
C ALA A 765 5.71 14.61 43.78
N ALA A 766 6.03 13.54 43.07
CA ALA A 766 6.40 12.26 43.65
C ALA A 766 7.68 11.70 43.01
N VAL A 767 8.54 11.10 43.85
CA VAL A 767 9.81 10.46 43.47
C VAL A 767 9.79 8.95 43.75
N PRO A 768 10.63 8.14 43.08
CA PRO A 768 10.77 6.70 43.39
C PRO A 768 11.19 6.44 44.85
N LYS A 769 10.84 5.26 45.40
CA LYS A 769 11.09 4.89 46.81
C LYS A 769 12.57 4.98 47.27
N SER A 770 13.51 5.01 46.33
CA SER A 770 14.94 5.18 46.59
C SER A 770 15.38 6.63 46.82
N GLN A 771 14.48 7.62 46.70
CA GLN A 771 14.77 9.05 46.81
C GLN A 771 13.87 9.73 47.85
N LYS A 772 14.37 10.77 48.52
CA LYS A 772 13.58 11.58 49.47
C LYS A 772 13.30 12.97 48.88
N LEU A 773 12.02 13.31 48.75
CA LEU A 773 11.53 14.59 48.25
C LEU A 773 10.97 15.44 49.41
N GLN A 774 11.40 16.70 49.50
CA GLN A 774 10.84 17.72 50.36
C GLN A 774 10.31 18.86 49.49
N LEU A 775 9.00 19.12 49.55
CA LEU A 775 8.33 20.16 48.77
C LEU A 775 8.00 21.35 49.68
N LEU A 776 8.38 22.56 49.27
CA LEU A 776 8.08 23.80 50.01
C LEU A 776 6.77 24.41 49.52
N ASN A 777 6.17 25.27 50.34
CA ASN A 777 4.93 25.98 50.00
C ASN A 777 5.15 26.95 48.82
N VAL A 778 4.08 27.18 48.05
CA VAL A 778 4.07 28.15 46.94
C VAL A 778 4.12 29.57 47.51
N SER A 779 4.82 30.49 46.85
CA SER A 779 4.94 31.90 47.26
C SER A 779 3.60 32.65 47.28
N SER A 780 2.69 32.35 46.36
CA SER A 780 1.31 32.85 46.36
C SER A 780 0.37 31.83 45.72
N THR A 781 -0.81 31.63 46.31
CA THR A 781 -1.83 30.68 45.81
C THR A 781 -2.81 31.32 44.82
N THR A 782 -2.79 32.64 44.69
CA THR A 782 -3.57 33.43 43.72
C THR A 782 -2.61 34.21 42.81
N LEU A 783 -2.87 34.17 41.49
CA LEU A 783 -2.06 34.81 40.45
C LEU A 783 -2.92 35.78 39.63
N SER A 784 -2.68 37.07 39.80
CA SER A 784 -3.23 38.15 38.96
C SER A 784 -2.69 38.08 37.51
N PRO A 785 -3.35 38.70 36.52
CA PRO A 785 -2.84 38.81 35.15
C PRO A 785 -1.40 39.32 35.10
N GLY A 786 -0.47 38.57 34.48
CA GLY A 786 0.96 38.91 34.40
C GLY A 786 1.80 38.64 35.66
N ALA A 787 1.21 38.19 36.77
CA ALA A 787 1.94 37.90 38.01
C ALA A 787 2.66 36.54 37.96
N GLU A 788 3.74 36.42 38.75
CA GLU A 788 4.57 35.22 38.85
C GLU A 788 4.61 34.68 40.28
N ALA A 789 4.51 33.36 40.43
CA ALA A 789 4.69 32.65 41.71
C ALA A 789 5.78 31.59 41.57
N THR A 790 6.46 31.26 42.66
CA THR A 790 7.48 30.21 42.68
C THR A 790 7.20 29.16 43.75
N GLN A 791 7.52 27.91 43.45
CA GLN A 791 7.47 26.80 44.39
C GLN A 791 8.76 25.98 44.30
N MET A 792 9.43 25.80 45.44
CA MET A 792 10.72 25.15 45.51
C MET A 792 10.59 23.70 45.99
N MET A 793 11.36 22.79 45.40
CA MET A 793 11.46 21.40 45.82
C MET A 793 12.92 20.96 45.96
N ARG A 794 13.18 20.11 46.94
CA ARG A 794 14.51 19.59 47.26
C ARG A 794 14.46 18.07 47.24
N VAL A 795 15.29 17.45 46.40
CA VAL A 795 15.38 15.99 46.24
C VAL A 795 16.78 15.50 46.62
N SER A 796 16.84 14.51 47.51
CA SER A 796 18.08 13.89 47.97
C SER A 796 18.17 12.42 47.54
N GLY A 797 19.37 11.96 47.19
CA GLY A 797 19.66 10.57 46.78
C GLY A 797 19.74 10.30 45.27
N CYS A 798 19.84 11.34 44.42
CA CYS A 798 19.93 11.19 42.96
C CYS A 798 21.38 11.14 42.46
N LYS A 799 21.82 10.01 41.90
CA LYS A 799 23.09 9.87 41.16
C LYS A 799 22.96 10.02 39.62
N GLY A 800 21.74 10.21 39.10
CA GLY A 800 21.44 10.34 37.66
C GLY A 800 20.29 11.33 37.38
N PRO A 801 19.65 11.30 36.18
CA PRO A 801 18.60 12.26 35.79
C PRO A 801 17.37 12.16 36.70
N LEU A 802 16.80 13.32 37.06
CA LEU A 802 15.71 13.41 38.03
C LEU A 802 14.37 13.00 37.37
N ARG A 803 13.81 11.87 37.77
CA ARG A 803 12.51 11.37 37.29
C ARG A 803 11.41 11.74 38.30
N LEU A 804 10.51 12.64 37.90
CA LEU A 804 9.42 13.12 38.74
C LEU A 804 8.06 12.81 38.10
N ARG A 805 7.10 12.45 38.95
CA ARG A 805 5.67 12.50 38.59
C ARG A 805 5.11 13.80 39.14
N LEU A 806 4.64 14.68 38.26
CA LEU A 806 4.13 15.99 38.62
C LEU A 806 2.61 16.02 38.43
N ARG A 807 1.91 16.66 39.35
CA ARG A 807 0.49 16.97 39.24
C ARG A 807 0.28 18.45 39.52
N ILE A 808 -0.20 19.19 38.53
CA ILE A 808 -0.46 20.63 38.62
C ILE A 808 -1.97 20.81 38.84
N GLY A 809 -2.35 21.60 39.84
CA GLY A 809 -3.73 21.98 40.11
C GLY A 809 -3.88 23.50 40.11
N PHE A 810 -4.91 24.01 39.44
CA PHE A 810 -5.33 25.42 39.51
C PHE A 810 -6.81 25.57 39.16
N THR A 811 -7.44 26.65 39.59
CA THR A 811 -8.84 26.96 39.31
C THR A 811 -8.93 28.17 38.39
N HIS A 812 -9.52 27.96 37.21
CA HIS A 812 -9.76 28.98 36.20
C HIS A 812 -11.23 29.43 36.23
N PRO A 813 -11.53 30.75 36.18
CA PRO A 813 -12.89 31.27 36.33
C PRO A 813 -13.90 30.75 35.28
N ASN A 814 -13.47 30.49 34.03
CA ASN A 814 -14.35 29.93 32.98
C ASN A 814 -14.28 28.40 32.82
N ALA A 815 -13.24 27.74 33.35
CA ALA A 815 -12.98 26.31 33.08
C ALA A 815 -13.05 25.42 34.34
N GLY A 816 -13.31 25.99 35.51
CA GLY A 816 -13.40 25.25 36.77
C GLY A 816 -12.03 24.80 37.30
N GLN A 817 -12.02 23.76 38.14
CA GLN A 817 -10.80 23.21 38.72
C GLN A 817 -10.10 22.29 37.71
N VAL A 818 -8.93 22.70 37.24
CA VAL A 818 -8.08 21.91 36.33
C VAL A 818 -7.04 21.17 37.15
N MET A 819 -7.00 19.85 37.02
CA MET A 819 -5.97 18.98 37.62
C MET A 819 -5.34 18.12 36.55
N GLU A 820 -4.06 18.35 36.27
CA GLU A 820 -3.34 17.68 35.19
C GLU A 820 -2.13 16.92 35.72
N GLN A 821 -1.92 15.69 35.24
CA GLN A 821 -0.84 14.82 35.67
C GLN A 821 0.12 14.55 34.52
N SER A 822 1.40 14.89 34.71
CA SER A 822 2.45 14.68 33.71
C SER A 822 3.62 13.87 34.28
N HIS A 823 4.15 12.97 33.45
CA HIS A 823 5.34 12.19 33.75
C HIS A 823 6.52 12.82 33.00
N ARG A 824 7.51 13.39 33.71
CA ARG A 824 8.70 13.98 33.07
C ARG A 824 9.99 13.60 33.77
N SER A 825 11.01 13.27 32.97
CA SER A 825 12.41 13.25 33.38
C SER A 825 13.01 14.64 33.13
N ILE A 826 13.48 15.31 34.18
CA ILE A 826 14.11 16.63 34.07
C ILE A 826 15.65 16.41 34.03
N PRO A 827 16.31 16.70 32.90
CA PRO A 827 17.77 16.61 32.81
C PRO A 827 18.44 17.76 33.57
N ALA A 828 19.61 17.51 34.15
CA ALA A 828 20.24 18.43 35.09
C ALA A 828 21.12 19.52 34.42
N THR A 829 21.52 19.37 33.16
CA THR A 829 22.33 20.36 32.41
C THR A 829 22.08 20.30 30.90
N ASN A 830 22.36 21.41 30.19
CA ASN A 830 22.13 21.58 28.76
C ASN A 830 22.94 20.62 27.85
N THR A 831 23.93 19.94 28.40
CA THR A 831 24.74 18.90 27.75
C THR A 831 24.02 17.55 27.60
N ASP A 832 22.90 17.32 28.29
CA ASP A 832 22.16 16.04 28.21
C ASP A 832 21.02 16.05 27.16
N ARG A 833 20.73 17.19 26.51
CA ARG A 833 19.73 17.25 25.42
C ARG A 833 20.19 16.52 24.15
N MET A 834 21.49 16.40 23.91
CA MET A 834 22.05 15.70 22.75
C MET A 834 22.18 14.18 22.93
N ASN A 835 21.93 13.64 24.12
CA ASN A 835 22.11 12.21 24.42
C ASN A 835 20.82 11.42 24.61
N MET A 836 19.64 12.03 24.41
CA MET A 836 18.34 11.32 24.51
C MET A 836 17.80 10.77 23.18
N ASP A 837 18.49 11.01 22.05
CA ASP A 837 18.21 10.35 20.75
C ASP A 837 19.17 9.18 20.45
N LYS A 838 19.99 8.76 21.41
CA LYS A 838 20.82 7.56 21.23
C LYS A 838 20.02 6.31 21.59
N GLN A 839 19.88 5.44 20.58
CA GLN A 839 19.50 4.03 20.71
C GLN A 839 20.17 3.39 21.94
N PRO A 840 19.52 2.40 22.59
CA PRO A 840 20.14 1.67 23.70
C PRO A 840 21.54 1.20 23.28
N SER A 841 22.53 1.44 24.14
CA SER A 841 23.95 1.12 23.91
C SER A 841 24.10 -0.23 23.20
N LYS A 842 24.65 -0.23 21.98
CA LYS A 842 24.93 -1.45 21.21
C LYS A 842 25.75 -2.40 22.10
N LEU A 843 25.20 -3.57 22.42
CA LEU A 843 25.92 -4.66 23.06
C LEU A 843 27.16 -5.02 22.22
N ASP A 844 28.31 -5.24 22.88
CA ASP A 844 29.59 -5.62 22.26
C ASP A 844 29.42 -6.93 21.44
N HIS A 845 30.14 -7.06 20.31
CA HIS A 845 30.05 -8.23 19.40
C HIS A 845 30.17 -9.55 20.16
N LEU A 846 31.15 -9.62 21.07
CA LEU A 846 31.40 -10.77 21.94
C LEU A 846 30.23 -11.09 22.88
N ALA A 847 29.48 -10.08 23.33
CA ALA A 847 28.30 -10.29 24.18
C ALA A 847 27.12 -10.84 23.37
N ARG A 848 26.92 -10.33 22.14
CA ARG A 848 25.85 -10.77 21.23
C ARG A 848 26.03 -12.21 20.74
N THR A 849 27.27 -12.61 20.47
CA THR A 849 27.61 -13.93 19.93
C THR A 849 28.16 -14.87 21.00
N SER A 850 27.88 -14.63 22.29
CA SER A 850 28.43 -15.42 23.40
C SER A 850 27.93 -16.87 23.43
N THR A 851 26.73 -17.12 22.90
CA THR A 851 26.10 -18.44 22.81
C THR A 851 26.49 -19.23 21.56
N GLU A 852 27.27 -18.64 20.66
CA GLU A 852 27.56 -19.17 19.33
C GLU A 852 28.87 -19.98 19.29
N PRO A 853 28.93 -21.08 18.52
CA PRO A 853 30.10 -21.94 18.43
C PRO A 853 31.26 -21.21 17.74
N ARG A 854 32.48 -21.42 18.26
CA ARG A 854 33.73 -20.87 17.71
C ARG A 854 34.80 -21.94 17.66
N GLU A 855 35.65 -21.87 16.65
CA GLU A 855 36.82 -22.73 16.58
C GLU A 855 37.83 -22.37 17.67
N LYS A 856 38.57 -23.36 18.18
CA LYS A 856 39.56 -23.13 19.25
C LYS A 856 40.85 -22.49 18.74
N ASN A 857 41.14 -22.64 17.46
CA ASN A 857 42.40 -22.23 16.85
C ASN A 857 42.28 -20.85 16.20
N LEU A 858 43.34 -20.04 16.35
CA LEU A 858 43.50 -18.78 15.63
C LEU A 858 44.32 -19.03 14.38
N ILE A 859 43.87 -18.48 13.25
CA ILE A 859 44.49 -18.63 11.94
C ILE A 859 45.17 -17.31 11.58
N TRP A 860 46.43 -17.37 11.16
CA TRP A 860 47.12 -16.20 10.62
C TRP A 860 46.76 -15.99 9.16
N VAL A 861 46.32 -14.76 8.85
CA VAL A 861 45.96 -14.36 7.49
C VAL A 861 46.64 -13.05 7.12
N LYS A 862 46.98 -12.93 5.85
CA LYS A 862 47.63 -11.75 5.26
C LYS A 862 46.62 -10.99 4.43
N ILE A 863 46.55 -9.67 4.54
CA ILE A 863 45.73 -8.86 3.64
C ILE A 863 46.42 -8.80 2.27
N VAL A 864 45.80 -9.41 1.25
CA VAL A 864 46.37 -9.55 -0.10
C VAL A 864 45.77 -8.54 -1.08
N GLY A 865 44.51 -8.16 -0.90
CA GLY A 865 43.83 -7.18 -1.75
C GLY A 865 42.78 -6.39 -1.00
N VAL A 866 42.58 -5.14 -1.41
CA VAL A 866 41.55 -4.23 -0.91
C VAL A 866 40.88 -3.62 -2.13
N ASP A 867 39.60 -3.90 -2.33
CA ASP A 867 38.81 -3.38 -3.45
C ASP A 867 37.68 -2.50 -2.87
N THR A 868 37.62 -1.23 -3.24
CA THR A 868 36.56 -0.32 -2.77
C THR A 868 35.32 -0.48 -3.65
N VAL A 869 34.18 -0.89 -3.05
CA VAL A 869 32.93 -1.15 -3.78
C VAL A 869 32.03 0.08 -3.83
N ASN A 870 31.94 0.80 -2.72
CA ASN A 870 31.26 2.09 -2.62
C ASN A 870 31.95 2.93 -1.54
N GLU A 871 31.55 4.19 -1.38
CA GLU A 871 32.18 5.13 -0.42
C GLU A 871 32.25 4.60 1.01
N LYS A 872 31.34 3.69 1.38
CA LYS A 872 31.18 3.19 2.76
C LYS A 872 31.52 1.71 2.92
N THR A 873 31.95 0.99 1.87
CA THR A 873 32.17 -0.46 1.92
C THR A 873 33.41 -0.87 1.13
N ARG A 874 34.32 -1.61 1.77
CA ARG A 874 35.51 -2.21 1.14
C ARG A 874 35.47 -3.73 1.19
N LEU A 875 35.93 -4.38 0.13
CA LEU A 875 36.21 -5.80 0.09
C LEU A 875 37.66 -6.05 0.44
N LEU A 876 37.93 -6.89 1.43
CA LEU A 876 39.27 -7.32 1.81
C LEU A 876 39.46 -8.80 1.52
N LYS A 877 40.51 -9.11 0.77
CA LYS A 877 40.98 -10.48 0.51
C LYS A 877 42.06 -10.85 1.52
N LEU A 878 41.76 -11.81 2.38
CA LEU A 878 42.63 -12.31 3.44
C LEU A 878 43.23 -13.66 3.02
N GLY A 879 44.46 -13.65 2.50
CA GLY A 879 45.19 -14.84 2.10
C GLY A 879 45.61 -15.69 3.31
N LEU A 880 45.36 -17.00 3.23
CA LEU A 880 45.71 -18.00 4.22
C LEU A 880 47.18 -18.41 4.07
N GLN A 881 47.94 -18.35 5.17
CA GLN A 881 49.37 -18.72 5.17
C GLN A 881 49.60 -20.20 5.52
N GLU A 882 48.69 -20.81 6.29
CA GLU A 882 48.76 -22.21 6.73
C GLU A 882 47.57 -23.01 6.20
N GLY A 883 47.76 -23.68 5.05
CA GLY A 883 46.86 -24.71 4.51
C GLY A 883 45.43 -24.27 4.14
N PRO A 884 44.66 -25.15 3.49
CA PRO A 884 43.25 -24.90 3.21
C PRO A 884 42.44 -24.87 4.52
N ALA A 885 41.72 -23.78 4.77
CA ALA A 885 40.83 -23.67 5.92
C ALA A 885 39.45 -24.21 5.55
N LYS A 886 38.89 -25.06 6.42
CA LYS A 886 37.52 -25.59 6.26
C LYS A 886 36.56 -24.71 7.06
N PHE A 887 35.57 -24.15 6.38
CA PHE A 887 34.46 -23.44 7.00
C PHE A 887 33.17 -23.75 6.25
N LEU A 888 32.02 -23.49 6.86
CA LEU A 888 30.71 -23.64 6.24
C LEU A 888 30.21 -22.29 5.72
N ALA A 889 29.48 -22.29 4.61
CA ALA A 889 28.96 -21.05 4.02
C ALA A 889 28.00 -20.36 4.99
N GLY A 890 28.16 -19.05 5.18
CA GLY A 890 27.37 -18.24 6.13
C GLY A 890 28.04 -17.91 7.46
N GLN A 891 29.19 -18.52 7.79
CA GLN A 891 29.95 -18.23 9.01
C GLN A 891 30.66 -16.86 8.99
N TRP A 892 31.05 -16.37 10.17
CA TRP A 892 31.83 -15.14 10.33
C TRP A 892 33.24 -15.38 10.85
N LEU A 893 34.07 -14.34 10.76
CA LEU A 893 35.41 -14.25 11.33
C LEU A 893 35.44 -13.27 12.50
N ASP A 894 35.89 -13.75 13.65
CA ASP A 894 36.42 -12.91 14.71
C ASP A 894 37.81 -12.45 14.28
N THR A 895 37.96 -11.18 13.93
CA THR A 895 39.20 -10.58 13.42
C THR A 895 39.93 -9.82 14.52
N PHE A 896 41.22 -10.12 14.71
CA PHE A 896 42.08 -9.52 15.71
C PHE A 896 43.12 -8.63 15.01
N VAL A 897 42.99 -7.32 15.22
CA VAL A 897 43.91 -6.33 14.65
C VAL A 897 45.00 -5.93 15.65
N PRO A 898 46.21 -5.59 15.17
CA PRO A 898 47.30 -5.13 16.03
C PRO A 898 46.90 -3.91 16.88
N GLY A 899 47.14 -4.00 18.20
CA GLY A 899 46.88 -2.91 19.15
C GLY A 899 45.48 -2.91 19.78
N ASN A 900 44.59 -3.85 19.41
CA ASN A 900 43.28 -4.01 20.05
C ASN A 900 43.10 -5.44 20.62
N PRO A 901 42.89 -5.60 21.94
CA PRO A 901 42.68 -6.91 22.55
C PRO A 901 41.30 -7.52 22.26
N LYS A 902 40.34 -6.74 21.76
CA LYS A 902 38.99 -7.22 21.45
C LYS A 902 38.82 -7.50 19.94
N PRO A 903 38.32 -8.68 19.54
CA PRO A 903 38.05 -8.99 18.14
C PRO A 903 36.82 -8.26 17.61
N GLY A 904 36.83 -7.98 16.31
CA GLY A 904 35.67 -7.50 15.55
C GLY A 904 35.09 -8.64 14.70
N GLY A 905 33.78 -8.82 14.73
CA GLY A 905 33.09 -9.83 13.91
C GLY A 905 32.78 -9.32 12.50
N PHE A 906 33.17 -10.06 11.48
CA PHE A 906 32.83 -9.78 10.09
C PHE A 906 32.49 -11.07 9.35
N THR A 907 31.40 -11.07 8.60
CA THR A 907 30.93 -12.30 7.93
C THR A 907 31.70 -12.60 6.66
N ILE A 908 31.94 -13.88 6.43
CA ILE A 908 32.68 -14.36 5.26
C ILE A 908 31.76 -14.26 4.03
N ALA A 909 32.22 -13.53 3.00
CA ALA A 909 31.50 -13.38 1.75
C ALA A 909 31.96 -14.37 0.66
N SER A 910 33.14 -14.99 0.83
CA SER A 910 33.64 -15.98 -0.12
C SER A 910 33.00 -17.36 0.08
N ALA A 911 33.00 -18.18 -0.98
CA ALA A 911 32.49 -19.55 -0.92
C ALA A 911 33.50 -20.47 -0.22
N PRO A 912 33.07 -21.53 0.49
CA PRO A 912 33.97 -22.49 1.14
C PRO A 912 35.05 -23.09 0.23
N SER A 913 34.73 -23.28 -1.06
CA SER A 913 35.66 -23.77 -2.07
C SER A 913 36.91 -22.88 -2.22
N THR A 914 36.79 -21.56 -2.02
CA THR A 914 37.89 -20.60 -2.21
C THR A 914 38.95 -20.70 -1.13
N ALA A 915 38.57 -20.92 0.14
CA ALA A 915 39.51 -21.17 1.23
C ALA A 915 40.03 -22.63 1.24
N ALA A 916 39.34 -23.54 0.55
CA ALA A 916 39.73 -24.94 0.39
C ALA A 916 40.67 -25.20 -0.81
N ARG A 917 40.91 -24.20 -1.67
CA ARG A 917 41.80 -24.32 -2.85
C ARG A 917 43.25 -24.56 -2.43
N ALA A 918 43.95 -25.39 -3.21
CA ALA A 918 45.37 -25.66 -3.01
C ALA A 918 46.28 -24.48 -3.40
N THR A 919 45.81 -23.60 -4.28
CA THR A 919 46.54 -22.43 -4.79
C THR A 919 45.85 -21.15 -4.32
N GLU A 920 46.59 -20.32 -3.57
CA GLU A 920 46.16 -19.02 -3.05
C GLU A 920 44.79 -19.03 -2.30
N PRO A 921 44.63 -19.86 -1.25
CA PRO A 921 43.40 -19.85 -0.46
C PRO A 921 43.21 -18.51 0.25
N TYR A 922 41.99 -17.95 0.22
CA TYR A 922 41.67 -16.69 0.89
C TYR A 922 40.26 -16.65 1.48
N PHE A 923 40.06 -15.80 2.50
CA PHE A 923 38.75 -15.34 2.93
C PHE A 923 38.46 -13.97 2.32
N GLU A 924 37.20 -13.71 1.97
CA GLU A 924 36.75 -12.39 1.53
C GLU A 924 35.81 -11.79 2.56
N LEU A 925 36.07 -10.55 2.98
CA LEU A 925 35.24 -9.79 3.91
C LEU A 925 34.76 -8.50 3.25
N ALA A 926 33.46 -8.22 3.29
CA ALA A 926 32.94 -6.89 2.99
C ALA A 926 32.78 -6.10 4.29
N VAL A 927 33.56 -5.05 4.46
CA VAL A 927 33.65 -4.26 5.68
C VAL A 927 33.11 -2.86 5.43
N GLN A 928 32.04 -2.51 6.14
CA GLN A 928 31.47 -1.16 6.11
C GLN A 928 32.26 -0.21 7.04
N GLU A 929 32.36 1.06 6.67
CA GLU A 929 33.00 2.09 7.48
C GLU A 929 32.24 2.27 8.80
N ALA A 930 32.94 2.05 9.92
CA ALA A 930 32.39 2.19 11.25
C ALA A 930 33.45 2.76 12.20
N PRO A 931 33.56 4.10 12.32
CA PRO A 931 34.60 4.73 13.15
C PRO A 931 34.45 4.42 14.65
N GLU A 932 33.25 4.05 15.09
CA GLU A 932 32.96 3.64 16.47
C GLU A 932 33.54 2.24 16.81
N ASN A 933 33.77 1.38 15.80
CA ASN A 933 34.36 0.06 15.99
C ASN A 933 35.87 0.13 15.73
N PRO A 934 36.72 -0.05 16.76
CA PRO A 934 38.17 0.07 16.62
C PRO A 934 38.79 -0.91 15.62
N VAL A 935 38.16 -2.06 15.38
CA VAL A 935 38.63 -3.05 14.40
C VAL A 935 38.26 -2.65 12.98
N ALA A 936 37.03 -2.17 12.76
CA ALA A 936 36.62 -1.66 11.46
C ALA A 936 37.40 -0.39 11.08
N ALA A 937 37.60 0.54 12.03
CA ALA A 937 38.43 1.73 11.83
C ALA A 937 39.88 1.39 11.45
N TRP A 938 40.43 0.30 12.00
CA TRP A 938 41.76 -0.17 11.62
C TRP A 938 41.80 -0.73 10.18
N LEU A 939 40.77 -1.50 9.78
CA LEU A 939 40.64 -2.04 8.42
C LEU A 939 40.35 -0.96 7.36
N TRP A 940 39.86 0.22 7.79
CA TRP A 940 39.58 1.37 6.94
C TRP A 940 40.74 2.37 6.78
N LYS A 941 41.90 2.08 7.37
CA LYS A 941 43.13 2.84 7.11
C LYS A 941 43.49 2.87 5.63
N PRO A 942 44.36 3.80 5.19
CA PRO A 942 44.82 3.87 3.81
C PRO A 942 45.40 2.53 3.35
N GLU A 943 45.10 2.11 2.12
CA GLU A 943 45.47 0.80 1.58
C GLU A 943 46.97 0.49 1.75
N ASN A 944 47.82 1.49 1.57
CA ASN A 944 49.27 1.41 1.73
C ASN A 944 49.72 0.97 3.15
N GLU A 945 48.91 1.19 4.18
CA GLU A 945 49.25 0.81 5.56
C GLU A 945 48.81 -0.61 5.94
N ILE A 946 47.71 -1.07 5.33
CA ILE A 946 47.04 -2.33 5.66
C ILE A 946 47.42 -3.48 4.73
N LEU A 947 47.74 -3.19 3.46
CA LEU A 947 48.14 -4.20 2.49
C LEU A 947 49.37 -4.96 3.01
N HIS A 948 49.35 -6.29 2.87
CA HIS A 948 50.39 -7.22 3.32
C HIS A 948 50.63 -7.31 4.84
N ARG A 949 49.80 -6.67 5.67
CA ARG A 949 49.83 -6.87 7.12
C ARG A 949 49.20 -8.19 7.50
N PHE A 950 49.70 -8.76 8.61
CA PHE A 950 49.19 -9.99 9.20
C PHE A 950 48.19 -9.67 10.30
N ILE A 951 47.07 -10.37 10.28
CA ILE A 951 46.05 -10.35 11.31
C ILE A 951 45.72 -11.79 11.72
N GLN A 952 45.19 -11.97 12.93
CA GLN A 952 44.68 -13.26 13.37
C GLN A 952 43.17 -13.28 13.19
N VAL A 953 42.63 -14.41 12.72
CA VAL A 953 41.20 -14.62 12.55
C VAL A 953 40.77 -15.95 13.15
N ARG A 954 39.50 -16.03 13.54
CA ARG A 954 38.87 -17.26 14.02
C ARG A 954 37.48 -17.38 13.46
N VAL A 955 37.14 -18.56 12.92
CA VAL A 955 35.82 -18.85 12.37
C VAL A 955 34.80 -19.09 13.49
N GLY A 956 33.61 -18.53 13.36
CA GLY A 956 32.50 -18.73 14.28
C GLY A 956 31.14 -18.61 13.60
N GLY A 957 30.12 -19.19 14.24
CA GLY A 957 28.72 -19.04 13.86
C GLY A 957 27.98 -20.33 13.50
N SER A 958 26.70 -20.34 13.83
CA SER A 958 25.74 -21.42 13.56
C SER A 958 24.82 -21.17 12.35
N PHE A 959 24.88 -19.97 11.74
CA PHE A 959 24.09 -19.60 10.56
C PHE A 959 24.76 -20.15 9.28
N VAL A 960 24.46 -21.41 8.93
CA VAL A 960 25.18 -22.14 7.88
C VAL A 960 24.28 -22.76 6.81
N CYS A 961 24.83 -22.92 5.60
CA CYS A 961 24.28 -23.73 4.52
C CYS A 961 25.30 -24.80 4.08
N PRO A 962 24.97 -26.10 4.06
CA PRO A 962 23.68 -26.71 4.43
C PRO A 962 23.40 -26.59 5.94
N PRO A 963 22.13 -26.61 6.38
CA PRO A 963 21.80 -26.65 7.81
C PRO A 963 22.27 -27.97 8.43
N THR A 964 22.38 -28.02 9.76
CA THR A 964 22.88 -29.21 10.51
C THR A 964 22.05 -30.48 10.25
N GLU A 965 20.80 -30.34 9.79
CA GLU A 965 19.87 -31.41 9.45
C GLU A 965 20.02 -31.93 8.00
N GLY A 966 20.89 -31.32 7.19
CA GLY A 966 21.07 -31.65 5.77
C GLY A 966 20.11 -30.93 4.83
N LEU A 967 20.29 -31.11 3.51
CA LEU A 967 19.41 -30.55 2.46
C LEU A 967 18.38 -31.56 1.94
N ASP A 968 18.24 -32.72 2.58
CA ASP A 968 17.37 -33.80 2.12
C ASP A 968 15.89 -33.37 2.14
N GLY A 969 15.23 -33.41 0.98
CA GLY A 969 13.83 -33.01 0.80
C GLY A 969 13.60 -31.51 0.56
N ILE A 970 14.65 -30.69 0.46
CA ILE A 970 14.56 -29.26 0.13
C ILE A 970 14.68 -29.09 -1.39
N ARG A 971 13.67 -28.47 -2.01
CA ARG A 971 13.63 -28.18 -3.45
C ARG A 971 13.73 -26.68 -3.76
N ARG A 972 13.54 -25.81 -2.75
CA ARG A 972 13.58 -24.35 -2.91
C ARG A 972 14.25 -23.65 -1.73
N ILE A 973 15.08 -22.66 -2.01
CA ILE A 973 15.73 -21.82 -0.99
C ILE A 973 15.42 -20.34 -1.28
N ILE A 974 14.97 -19.61 -0.27
CA ILE A 974 14.70 -18.17 -0.35
C ILE A 974 15.71 -17.43 0.53
N LEU A 975 16.47 -16.52 -0.07
CA LEU A 975 17.51 -15.72 0.58
C LEU A 975 17.03 -14.27 0.70
N VAL A 976 16.82 -13.79 1.93
CA VAL A 976 16.34 -12.43 2.22
C VAL A 976 17.46 -11.63 2.89
N ALA A 977 17.97 -10.61 2.19
CA ALA A 977 19.07 -9.76 2.65
C ALA A 977 18.64 -8.29 2.82
N GLY A 978 19.14 -7.65 3.88
CA GLY A 978 19.10 -6.19 4.06
C GLY A 978 20.50 -5.59 4.21
N GLY A 979 20.89 -4.71 3.29
CA GLY A 979 22.19 -4.02 3.29
C GLY A 979 23.37 -5.00 3.32
N VAL A 980 24.29 -4.82 4.28
CA VAL A 980 25.47 -5.69 4.48
C VAL A 980 25.10 -7.13 4.89
N GLY A 981 23.84 -7.38 5.28
CA GLY A 981 23.33 -8.73 5.53
C GLY A 981 23.35 -9.66 4.31
N ILE A 982 23.68 -9.15 3.12
CA ILE A 982 23.92 -9.94 1.90
C ILE A 982 25.17 -10.83 1.97
N ASN A 983 26.17 -10.47 2.80
CA ASN A 983 27.47 -11.16 2.90
C ASN A 983 27.34 -12.69 3.15
N PRO A 984 26.64 -13.17 4.20
CA PRO A 984 26.49 -14.61 4.42
C PRO A 984 25.74 -15.29 3.28
N LEU A 985 24.74 -14.61 2.70
CA LEU A 985 23.89 -15.19 1.67
C LEU A 985 24.64 -15.37 0.34
N VAL A 986 25.58 -14.48 0.01
CA VAL A 986 26.45 -14.63 -1.16
C VAL A 986 27.43 -15.79 -0.99
N SER A 987 27.93 -16.01 0.23
CA SER A 987 28.73 -17.21 0.55
C SER A 987 27.90 -18.49 0.35
N MET A 988 26.65 -18.50 0.81
CA MET A 988 25.72 -19.62 0.61
C MET A 988 25.38 -19.84 -0.87
N LEU A 989 25.13 -18.77 -1.61
CA LEU A 989 24.85 -18.83 -3.05
C LEU A 989 26.06 -19.41 -3.82
N GLY A 990 27.27 -18.98 -3.46
CA GLY A 990 28.51 -19.53 -4.03
C GLY A 990 28.70 -21.00 -3.71
N TYR A 991 28.37 -21.44 -2.48
CA TYR A 991 28.41 -22.87 -2.12
C TYR A 991 27.44 -23.71 -2.95
N VAL A 992 26.19 -23.25 -3.15
CA VAL A 992 25.22 -23.99 -3.97
C VAL A 992 25.65 -24.03 -5.44
N ALA A 993 26.23 -22.94 -5.95
CA ALA A 993 26.71 -22.86 -7.34
C ALA A 993 27.94 -23.74 -7.64
N ASP A 994 28.72 -24.13 -6.61
CA ASP A 994 29.90 -24.99 -6.76
C ASP A 994 29.54 -26.50 -6.67
N GLN A 995 28.28 -26.85 -6.40
CA GLN A 995 27.80 -28.24 -6.30
C GLN A 995 27.01 -28.64 -7.56
N ASP A 996 27.60 -29.44 -8.44
CA ASP A 996 26.98 -29.83 -9.73
C ASP A 996 25.68 -30.64 -9.59
N ASP A 997 25.45 -31.34 -8.47
CA ASP A 997 24.25 -32.15 -8.21
C ASP A 997 23.00 -31.34 -7.78
N ASN A 998 23.17 -30.05 -7.45
CA ASN A 998 22.11 -29.22 -6.85
C ASN A 998 21.33 -28.34 -7.85
N LEU A 999 21.47 -28.55 -9.17
CA LEU A 999 20.68 -27.86 -10.20
C LEU A 999 19.15 -28.07 -10.07
N SER A 1000 18.72 -29.03 -9.26
CA SER A 1000 17.30 -29.27 -8.95
C SER A 1000 16.72 -28.30 -7.91
N ILE A 1001 17.55 -27.53 -7.20
CA ILE A 1001 17.12 -26.58 -6.16
C ILE A 1001 16.86 -25.20 -6.79
N GLN A 1002 15.62 -24.71 -6.68
CA GLN A 1002 15.27 -23.34 -7.10
C GLN A 1002 15.67 -22.31 -6.04
N LEU A 1003 16.37 -21.25 -6.44
CA LEU A 1003 16.86 -20.18 -5.57
C LEU A 1003 16.16 -18.85 -5.86
N SER A 1004 15.54 -18.24 -4.84
CA SER A 1004 14.95 -16.90 -4.93
C SER A 1004 15.72 -15.94 -4.02
N VAL A 1005 16.26 -14.85 -4.58
CA VAL A 1005 17.02 -13.86 -3.83
C VAL A 1005 16.22 -12.57 -3.73
N MET A 1006 15.89 -12.15 -2.50
CA MET A 1006 15.28 -10.85 -2.20
C MET A 1006 16.30 -9.97 -1.49
N TYR A 1007 16.80 -8.95 -2.17
CA TYR A 1007 17.85 -8.10 -1.63
C TYR A 1007 17.39 -6.65 -1.50
N SER A 1008 17.38 -6.13 -0.28
CA SER A 1008 17.11 -4.72 0.00
C SER A 1008 18.39 -3.93 0.26
N THR A 1009 18.63 -2.86 -0.49
CA THR A 1009 19.77 -1.96 -0.31
C THR A 1009 19.41 -0.51 -0.61
N ARG A 1010 20.23 0.44 -0.16
CA ARG A 1010 20.07 1.85 -0.51
C ARG A 1010 20.43 2.04 -1.99
N GLU A 1011 19.67 2.87 -2.69
CA GLU A 1011 19.99 3.26 -4.07
C GLU A 1011 21.35 4.00 -4.08
N PRO A 1012 22.30 3.60 -4.94
CA PRO A 1012 23.55 4.32 -5.16
C PRO A 1012 23.28 5.77 -5.60
N GLU A 1013 24.12 6.72 -5.20
CA GLU A 1013 23.89 8.15 -5.45
C GLU A 1013 23.91 8.48 -6.96
N ASP A 1014 24.74 7.77 -7.73
CA ASP A 1014 24.84 7.90 -9.18
C ASP A 1014 23.81 7.05 -9.96
N GLY A 1015 22.99 6.25 -9.27
CA GLY A 1015 22.01 5.35 -9.88
C GLY A 1015 22.60 4.18 -10.68
N ASP A 1016 23.93 3.97 -10.60
CA ASP A 1016 24.61 2.82 -11.18
C ASP A 1016 24.44 1.59 -10.29
N LEU A 1017 23.76 0.57 -10.83
CA LEU A 1017 23.54 -0.69 -10.14
C LEU A 1017 24.84 -1.47 -9.89
N GLY A 1018 25.94 -1.15 -10.60
CA GLY A 1018 27.26 -1.74 -10.37
C GLY A 1018 27.84 -1.47 -8.98
N GLU A 1019 27.44 -0.38 -8.32
CA GLU A 1019 27.89 -0.03 -6.95
C GLU A 1019 27.17 -0.83 -5.86
N VAL A 1020 26.12 -1.58 -6.23
CA VAL A 1020 25.39 -2.43 -5.29
C VAL A 1020 26.24 -3.65 -4.93
N LEU A 1021 26.55 -3.78 -3.65
CA LEU A 1021 27.41 -4.83 -3.10
C LEU A 1021 26.99 -6.23 -3.60
N PHE A 1022 27.91 -6.89 -4.31
CA PHE A 1022 27.79 -8.23 -4.90
C PHE A 1022 26.70 -8.45 -5.97
N LEU A 1023 26.04 -7.40 -6.46
CA LEU A 1023 24.95 -7.57 -7.44
C LEU A 1023 25.43 -8.24 -8.74
N ASP A 1024 26.51 -7.74 -9.35
CA ASP A 1024 27.07 -8.33 -10.58
C ASP A 1024 27.48 -9.79 -10.40
N ARG A 1025 28.03 -10.14 -9.23
CA ARG A 1025 28.41 -11.51 -8.90
C ARG A 1025 27.19 -12.42 -8.82
N ILE A 1026 26.12 -11.97 -8.16
CA ILE A 1026 24.85 -12.72 -8.07
C ILE A 1026 24.28 -12.91 -9.47
N LEU A 1027 24.17 -11.84 -10.27
CA LEU A 1027 23.61 -11.91 -11.62
C LEU A 1027 24.39 -12.84 -12.54
N ASN A 1028 25.73 -12.83 -12.46
CA ASN A 1028 26.56 -13.73 -13.24
C ASN A 1028 26.32 -15.20 -12.88
N LEU A 1029 26.03 -15.53 -11.61
CA LEU A 1029 25.70 -16.91 -11.22
C LEU A 1029 24.37 -17.39 -11.82
N PHE A 1030 23.35 -16.53 -11.88
CA PHE A 1030 22.06 -16.85 -12.53
C PHE A 1030 22.18 -16.88 -14.07
N ARG A 1031 22.91 -15.92 -14.67
CA ARG A 1031 23.10 -15.84 -16.14
C ARG A 1031 23.91 -17.00 -16.71
N THR A 1032 24.90 -17.48 -15.96
CA THR A 1032 25.72 -18.64 -16.38
C THR A 1032 25.01 -19.97 -16.19
N GLY A 1033 23.78 -19.98 -15.65
CA GLY A 1033 22.99 -21.20 -15.46
C GLY A 1033 23.50 -22.12 -14.35
N ARG A 1034 24.47 -21.67 -13.54
CA ARG A 1034 24.98 -22.43 -12.38
C ARG A 1034 23.96 -22.52 -11.26
N VAL A 1035 22.99 -21.60 -11.24
CA VAL A 1035 21.88 -21.54 -10.29
C VAL A 1035 20.59 -21.26 -11.06
N SER A 1036 19.52 -21.98 -10.71
CA SER A 1036 18.18 -21.79 -11.30
C SER A 1036 17.28 -20.99 -10.36
N GLY A 1037 16.66 -19.91 -10.84
CA GLY A 1037 15.66 -19.15 -10.09
C GLY A 1037 15.61 -17.65 -10.42
N ASN A 1038 15.21 -16.81 -9.46
CA ASN A 1038 14.91 -15.39 -9.67
C ASN A 1038 15.59 -14.46 -8.65
N VAL A 1039 15.87 -13.23 -9.07
CA VAL A 1039 16.46 -12.17 -8.24
C VAL A 1039 15.52 -10.96 -8.20
N LYS A 1040 15.14 -10.55 -6.99
CA LYS A 1040 14.32 -9.37 -6.69
C LYS A 1040 15.15 -8.37 -5.91
N LEU A 1041 15.34 -7.18 -6.48
CA LEU A 1041 16.12 -6.10 -5.87
C LEU A 1041 15.18 -5.02 -5.34
N PHE A 1042 15.31 -4.64 -4.07
CA PHE A 1042 14.52 -3.63 -3.39
C PHE A 1042 15.38 -2.42 -3.05
N LEU A 1043 15.23 -1.33 -3.81
CA LEU A 1043 16.02 -0.12 -3.63
C LEU A 1043 15.31 0.84 -2.67
N THR A 1044 15.90 1.05 -1.49
CA THR A 1044 15.37 1.98 -0.48
C THR A 1044 15.84 3.40 -0.81
N ARG A 1045 14.91 4.22 -1.31
CA ARG A 1045 15.14 5.63 -1.65
C ARG A 1045 15.02 6.55 -0.43
N PRO A 1046 15.84 7.61 -0.30
CA PRO A 1046 15.38 8.83 0.36
C PRO A 1046 14.21 9.40 -0.45
N ALA A 1047 13.23 10.01 0.21
CA ALA A 1047 11.84 10.15 -0.25
C ALA A 1047 11.55 11.01 -1.51
N SER A 1048 12.47 11.16 -2.48
CA SER A 1048 12.37 12.21 -3.51
C SER A 1048 12.15 11.78 -4.98
N HIS A 1049 12.21 10.50 -5.39
CA HIS A 1049 11.93 10.14 -6.80
C HIS A 1049 11.21 8.79 -6.97
N ILE A 1050 10.13 8.75 -7.77
CA ILE A 1050 9.35 7.52 -8.05
C ILE A 1050 9.26 7.26 -9.57
N TYR A 1051 10.21 6.47 -10.08
CA TYR A 1051 10.08 5.74 -11.34
C TYR A 1051 10.24 4.23 -11.08
N ASP A 1052 9.30 3.40 -11.55
CA ASP A 1052 9.44 1.94 -11.66
C ASP A 1052 10.12 1.62 -13.00
N ARG A 1053 11.20 0.83 -12.99
CA ARG A 1053 11.86 0.33 -14.21
C ARG A 1053 11.34 -1.08 -14.51
N THR A 1054 11.06 -1.39 -15.78
CA THR A 1054 10.56 -2.71 -16.20
C THR A 1054 11.69 -3.74 -16.28
N ALA A 1055 11.33 -5.03 -16.18
CA ALA A 1055 12.25 -6.18 -16.14
C ALA A 1055 13.15 -6.34 -17.40
N ASP A 1056 12.75 -5.74 -18.53
CA ASP A 1056 13.50 -5.80 -19.79
C ASP A 1056 14.66 -4.80 -19.86
N GLU A 1057 14.60 -3.68 -19.12
CA GLU A 1057 15.68 -2.67 -19.08
C GLU A 1057 16.82 -3.04 -18.10
N THR A 1058 16.59 -3.98 -17.19
CA THR A 1058 17.50 -4.32 -16.08
C THR A 1058 18.21 -5.68 -16.24
N GLY A 1059 18.08 -6.32 -17.40
CA GLY A 1059 18.80 -7.55 -17.72
C GLY A 1059 18.34 -8.77 -16.91
N GLY A 1060 17.02 -8.89 -16.68
CA GLY A 1060 16.37 -10.05 -16.05
C GLY A 1060 16.12 -9.93 -14.55
N ILE A 1061 16.09 -8.72 -13.99
CA ILE A 1061 15.94 -8.46 -12.55
C ILE A 1061 14.59 -7.80 -12.27
N ASP A 1062 13.84 -8.30 -11.29
CA ASP A 1062 12.64 -7.61 -10.77
C ASP A 1062 13.10 -6.54 -9.77
N VAL A 1063 13.25 -5.30 -10.22
CA VAL A 1063 13.65 -4.15 -9.39
C VAL A 1063 12.40 -3.47 -8.85
N ARG A 1064 12.27 -3.41 -7.52
CA ARG A 1064 11.20 -2.72 -6.80
C ARG A 1064 11.78 -1.58 -5.97
N PHE A 1065 11.03 -0.49 -5.85
CA PHE A 1065 11.43 0.64 -5.01
C PHE A 1065 10.69 0.59 -3.67
N GLY A 1066 11.44 0.75 -2.58
CA GLY A 1066 10.91 0.62 -1.22
C GLY A 1066 11.67 -0.40 -0.38
N ARG A 1067 11.30 -0.50 0.91
CA ARG A 1067 11.77 -1.59 1.79
C ARG A 1067 10.98 -2.85 1.45
N ILE A 1068 11.59 -4.02 1.66
CA ILE A 1068 10.85 -5.28 1.58
C ILE A 1068 9.72 -5.22 2.62
N GLU A 1069 8.48 -5.44 2.19
CA GLU A 1069 7.33 -5.54 3.07
C GLU A 1069 6.99 -7.01 3.34
N GLY A 1070 6.26 -7.28 4.42
CA GLY A 1070 5.83 -8.64 4.76
C GLY A 1070 4.99 -9.29 3.66
N GLY A 1071 4.20 -8.50 2.93
CA GLY A 1071 3.40 -8.97 1.80
C GLY A 1071 4.24 -9.50 0.63
N ASP A 1072 5.38 -8.86 0.33
CA ASP A 1072 6.28 -9.30 -0.74
C ASP A 1072 6.86 -10.69 -0.45
N LEU A 1073 7.32 -10.89 0.80
CA LEU A 1073 7.88 -12.16 1.25
C LEU A 1073 6.84 -13.29 1.20
N LEU A 1074 5.60 -13.03 1.65
CA LEU A 1074 4.50 -13.98 1.58
C LEU A 1074 4.10 -14.33 0.15
N SER A 1075 4.13 -13.35 -0.75
CA SER A 1075 3.85 -13.57 -2.19
C SER A 1075 4.91 -14.47 -2.83
N GLU A 1076 6.19 -14.29 -2.49
CA GLU A 1076 7.29 -15.07 -3.05
C GLU A 1076 7.28 -16.52 -2.55
N ILE A 1077 6.88 -16.74 -1.30
CA ILE A 1077 6.71 -18.09 -0.76
C ILE A 1077 5.51 -18.78 -1.43
N SER A 1078 4.42 -18.04 -1.69
CA SER A 1078 3.18 -18.59 -2.25
C SER A 1078 3.27 -18.94 -3.74
N SER A 1079 4.15 -18.28 -4.52
CA SER A 1079 4.26 -18.47 -5.97
C SER A 1079 4.92 -19.80 -6.41
N GLY A 1080 5.60 -20.52 -5.52
CA GLY A 1080 6.50 -21.63 -5.90
C GLY A 1080 5.99 -23.06 -5.67
N GLY A 1081 4.69 -23.30 -5.50
CA GLY A 1081 4.08 -24.63 -5.63
C GLY A 1081 4.35 -25.69 -4.53
N SER A 1082 5.44 -25.62 -3.75
CA SER A 1082 5.72 -26.60 -2.67
C SER A 1082 6.30 -25.96 -1.40
N LYS A 1083 5.40 -25.64 -0.47
CA LYS A 1083 5.68 -24.94 0.79
C LYS A 1083 6.49 -25.79 1.78
N GLU A 1084 6.26 -27.10 1.78
CA GLU A 1084 6.94 -28.09 2.63
C GLU A 1084 8.36 -28.44 2.16
N SER A 1085 8.81 -27.94 1.02
CA SER A 1085 10.18 -28.15 0.50
C SER A 1085 10.98 -26.84 0.40
N THR A 1086 10.48 -25.76 1.03
CA THR A 1086 11.09 -24.43 1.02
C THR A 1086 11.88 -24.15 2.32
N LEU A 1087 13.09 -23.62 2.20
CA LEU A 1087 13.96 -23.17 3.30
C LEU A 1087 14.21 -21.65 3.17
N VAL A 1088 14.11 -20.90 4.26
CA VAL A 1088 14.27 -19.43 4.23
C VAL A 1088 15.42 -18.99 5.11
N TYR A 1089 16.34 -18.21 4.54
CA TYR A 1089 17.43 -17.55 5.24
C TYR A 1089 17.20 -16.04 5.28
N ILE A 1090 17.21 -15.45 6.48
CA ILE A 1090 16.97 -14.01 6.68
C ILE A 1090 18.16 -13.38 7.39
N CYS A 1091 18.75 -12.37 6.77
CA CYS A 1091 19.88 -11.64 7.33
C CYS A 1091 19.77 -10.13 7.06
N GLY A 1092 19.88 -9.32 8.11
CA GLY A 1092 19.72 -7.87 8.01
C GLY A 1092 19.58 -7.19 9.36
N PRO A 1093 19.16 -5.91 9.38
CA PRO A 1093 18.98 -5.15 10.62
C PRO A 1093 18.00 -5.83 11.59
N PRO A 1094 18.22 -5.80 12.92
CA PRO A 1094 17.39 -6.53 13.89
C PRO A 1094 15.90 -6.23 13.76
N ALA A 1095 15.50 -4.98 13.51
CA ALA A 1095 14.10 -4.61 13.32
C ALA A 1095 13.44 -5.29 12.09
N MET A 1096 14.19 -5.47 11.01
CA MET A 1096 13.73 -6.19 9.81
C MET A 1096 13.65 -7.70 10.12
N THR A 1097 14.72 -8.25 10.67
CA THR A 1097 14.82 -9.69 10.94
C THR A 1097 13.78 -10.13 11.98
N ASP A 1098 13.59 -9.39 13.06
CA ASP A 1098 12.55 -9.65 14.06
C ASP A 1098 11.16 -9.55 13.43
N SER A 1099 10.89 -8.53 12.64
CA SER A 1099 9.60 -8.37 11.97
C SER A 1099 9.28 -9.52 11.00
N PHE A 1100 10.26 -10.00 10.22
CA PHE A 1100 10.02 -11.10 9.28
C PHE A 1100 10.01 -12.47 9.96
N VAL A 1101 10.83 -12.68 10.99
CA VAL A 1101 10.75 -13.90 11.80
C VAL A 1101 9.42 -13.94 12.52
N ASP A 1102 8.99 -12.86 13.16
CA ASP A 1102 7.68 -12.77 13.82
C ASP A 1102 6.56 -12.94 12.80
N LEU A 1103 6.69 -12.40 11.59
CA LEU A 1103 5.72 -12.62 10.52
C LEU A 1103 5.66 -14.08 10.09
N LEU A 1104 6.80 -14.74 9.85
CA LEU A 1104 6.83 -16.14 9.37
C LEU A 1104 6.55 -17.16 10.48
N THR A 1105 6.78 -16.80 11.74
CA THR A 1105 6.52 -17.65 12.91
C THR A 1105 5.21 -17.30 13.62
N ALA A 1106 4.53 -16.22 13.21
CA ALA A 1106 3.21 -15.87 13.70
C ALA A 1106 2.23 -17.01 13.41
N PRO A 1107 1.32 -17.35 14.34
CA PRO A 1107 0.41 -18.48 14.21
C PRO A 1107 -0.48 -18.41 12.95
N ASP A 1108 -0.81 -17.20 12.49
CA ASP A 1108 -1.62 -16.94 11.28
C ASP A 1108 -0.86 -17.23 9.98
N VAL A 1109 0.48 -17.26 10.02
CA VAL A 1109 1.41 -17.48 8.89
C VAL A 1109 2.23 -18.76 9.06
N ALA A 1110 2.21 -19.39 10.24
CA ALA A 1110 2.83 -20.69 10.51
C ALA A 1110 2.23 -21.83 9.66
N THR A 1111 1.18 -21.55 8.86
CA THR A 1111 0.61 -22.37 7.77
C THR A 1111 1.48 -22.39 6.53
N VAL A 1112 2.49 -21.53 6.47
CA VAL A 1112 3.26 -21.26 5.26
C VAL A 1112 4.62 -21.95 5.31
N ILE A 1113 5.38 -21.90 6.41
CA ILE A 1113 6.70 -22.56 6.58
C ILE A 1113 6.94 -22.93 8.06
N SER A 1114 7.49 -24.12 8.34
CA SER A 1114 7.87 -24.55 9.71
C SER A 1114 8.94 -23.64 10.32
N ALA A 1115 8.81 -23.30 11.61
CA ALA A 1115 9.77 -22.48 12.35
C ALA A 1115 11.21 -23.07 12.32
N ALA A 1116 11.36 -24.39 12.19
CA ALA A 1116 12.67 -25.03 12.06
C ALA A 1116 13.38 -24.67 10.74
N ARG A 1117 12.63 -24.28 9.71
CA ARG A 1117 13.09 -23.95 8.34
C ARG A 1117 13.24 -22.46 8.07
N VAL A 1118 12.97 -21.62 9.07
CA VAL A 1118 13.29 -20.19 9.04
C VAL A 1118 14.58 -20.00 9.83
N LYS A 1119 15.69 -19.78 9.12
CA LYS A 1119 16.98 -19.47 9.74
C LYS A 1119 17.19 -17.96 9.70
N SER A 1120 17.57 -17.37 10.83
CA SER A 1120 17.81 -15.93 10.92
C SER A 1120 19.07 -15.61 11.71
N GLU A 1121 19.75 -14.54 11.34
CA GLU A 1121 20.92 -14.02 12.03
C GLU A 1121 20.69 -12.57 12.49
N LYS A 1122 20.94 -12.29 13.77
CA LYS A 1122 20.48 -11.05 14.45
C LYS A 1122 21.59 -10.20 15.10
N TRP A 1123 22.86 -10.54 14.92
CA TRP A 1123 23.96 -9.86 15.64
C TRP A 1123 24.51 -8.60 14.95
N TRP A 1124 24.06 -8.31 13.73
CA TRP A 1124 24.46 -7.20 12.87
C TRP A 1124 24.14 -5.79 13.43
#